data_AF-A0A845QWT1-F1
#
_entry.id   AF-A0A845QWT1-F1
#
_cell.length_a   1.000
_cell.length_b   1.000
_cell.length_c   1.000
_cell.angle_alpha   90.00
_cell.angle_beta   90.00
_cell.angle_gamma   90.00
#
_symmetry.space_group_name_H-M   'P 1'
#
loop_
_entity.id
_entity.type
_entity.pdbx_description
1 polymer ?
#
loop_
_entity_poly.entity_id
_entity_poly.type
_entity_poly.pdbx_seq_one_letter_code
_entity_poly.pdbx_strand_id
1 'polypeptide(L)'
;MKHLKNKSKKSISWIIIFSLIISFILPMTTFAEGGDSGSNYSVKVRIESYDSTFVKPITVNIDSLDLSKYPGIEKPASDYDSLKPIHAIVHALEKSGIDPKDPNKFNIGYGGNYIRAINGLGEFDRGQMSGWMYWVDNKYANLGVGEYEIKSGQEVVMFYVENYMENVYSWFDKQSLSVDQYENFELKLNGNPDSWGGGTASGVEGATILINDKEHTQNGQTVKTDANGKVSLNIEKPGTYHISATKKNDAGQNILTRPYASVTVNKLNTIKSIEPVNNIEVDYATKETDAISQLPKTTNIIDSLDKKHSVDLNWSLDSYSAKKSGEYTAIANFKLPVGIHQTDPETDLELSTKILVKEKLTTKPTSLDDAINKAVNYYKNNNPGDPNGDWEAYVGLWGVGDVIDKDYNWESIDPGFGANISGNETIRYGYSLLGQGQDPSNIWGGRNLFKELASQQKDDGSFTTLGKQLFAMLLLDAGEEMGADVGDWNKENKQKAINSLLSQQNEDGSFGFFSHLDYTGWSLIALSEYKEQKEVNEAINKSLEFLKSKQTDNGSFVDNSGWGGGENSNSIACVVQGLVAVGEDVLDPNSPWVKDGNTVADALIKFQQDDGSFWWEEDNKGSVAMATKQSLVALSDLKNQKSTWHRLGEEVYLSSVGEKDVESLTADINKLPEIKKITFDNKQEIMKAYNMYLSLPEEYQLKVTNKSLLLDAKKAIDDIEKEINSIKDDIWSLPGKPSEITLAHKEKILNLIERYNSLSDSDKKHIEYYNEVMAAKEQIDKLQKQVDSVIEKIDNLPEDSNIKLQDKDKIDEIYNEYMNLPKQSQLEITNIDTLMNARKIVEGLKKEETQNHEEQNNEDEDKDNTAIDNNDDNSNSSPKTEDQGIIIPIILFLISSFTVLFLSRKRKIN
;
A
#
# COMPACT_ATOMS: atom_id res chain seq x y z
N MET A 1 -20.87 2.56 -19.04
CA MET A 1 -21.53 3.43 -20.06
C MET A 1 -20.72 4.72 -20.14
N LYS A 2 -20.13 5.15 -21.25
CA LYS A 2 -20.69 5.74 -22.50
C LYS A 2 -20.76 7.29 -22.44
N HIS A 3 -19.74 7.94 -23.03
CA HIS A 3 -19.62 9.34 -23.48
C HIS A 3 -19.54 10.51 -22.48
N LEU A 4 -18.38 11.17 -22.47
CA LEU A 4 -18.05 12.34 -23.33
C LEU A 4 -16.67 12.04 -24.02
N LYS A 5 -16.16 12.57 -25.16
CA LYS A 5 -16.51 13.56 -26.22
C LYS A 5 -16.22 15.06 -25.92
N ASN A 6 -15.58 15.86 -26.81
CA ASN A 6 -14.88 15.59 -28.10
C ASN A 6 -14.08 16.85 -28.60
N LYS A 7 -13.21 16.69 -29.62
CA LYS A 7 -12.55 17.72 -30.49
C LYS A 7 -11.43 18.57 -29.84
N SER A 8 -10.43 19.11 -30.55
CA SER A 8 -9.94 18.98 -31.95
C SER A 8 -8.44 19.32 -31.99
N LYS A 9 -7.52 18.65 -32.71
CA LYS A 9 -7.40 18.24 -34.14
C LYS A 9 -6.88 19.37 -35.07
N LYS A 10 -5.78 19.06 -35.79
CA LYS A 10 -5.00 19.87 -36.78
C LYS A 10 -4.04 20.92 -36.21
N SER A 11 -2.98 21.37 -36.89
CA SER A 11 -2.04 20.79 -37.89
C SER A 11 -1.07 21.92 -38.32
N ILE A 12 0.24 21.76 -38.14
CA ILE A 12 1.29 22.57 -38.80
C ILE A 12 2.36 21.60 -39.35
N SER A 13 3.11 22.00 -40.37
CA SER A 13 3.97 21.12 -41.19
C SER A 13 5.12 21.90 -41.82
N TRP A 14 6.03 21.18 -42.49
CA TRP A 14 7.18 21.64 -43.31
C TRP A 14 8.45 22.14 -42.61
N ILE A 15 9.54 22.15 -43.41
CA ILE A 15 10.93 22.61 -43.15
C ILE A 15 11.76 21.63 -42.29
N ILE A 16 12.88 21.05 -42.77
CA ILE A 16 13.52 21.07 -44.10
C ILE A 16 14.15 19.69 -44.40
N ILE A 17 14.26 19.33 -45.69
CA ILE A 17 15.12 18.24 -46.19
C ILE A 17 16.29 18.90 -46.94
N PHE A 18 17.55 18.71 -46.50
CA PHE A 18 18.78 18.78 -47.34
C PHE A 18 20.05 18.58 -46.50
N SER A 19 20.74 17.44 -46.63
CA SER A 19 22.17 17.29 -46.21
C SER A 19 22.86 16.05 -46.82
N LEU A 20 22.54 15.70 -48.07
CA LEU A 20 23.31 14.75 -48.88
C LEU A 20 23.58 15.41 -50.24
N ILE A 21 24.72 15.07 -50.86
CA ILE A 21 25.23 15.63 -52.13
C ILE A 21 25.68 17.11 -52.05
N ILE A 22 26.73 17.40 -51.28
CA ILE A 22 27.78 18.38 -51.67
C ILE A 22 29.14 17.83 -51.21
N SER A 23 29.90 17.19 -52.10
CA SER A 23 31.36 16.99 -51.94
C SER A 23 32.06 16.62 -53.25
N PHE A 24 31.63 17.22 -54.37
CA PHE A 24 32.31 17.14 -55.66
C PHE A 24 32.09 18.45 -56.43
N ILE A 25 33.13 18.91 -57.14
CA ILE A 25 33.16 20.08 -58.05
C ILE A 25 33.10 21.46 -57.35
N LEU A 26 34.30 22.01 -57.06
CA LEU A 26 34.85 23.32 -57.52
C LEU A 26 34.07 24.64 -57.23
N PRO A 27 34.76 25.78 -56.94
CA PRO A 27 35.68 26.39 -57.91
C PRO A 27 36.96 27.08 -57.37
N MET A 28 37.79 27.51 -58.32
CA MET A 28 38.92 28.43 -58.13
C MET A 28 38.48 29.78 -57.54
N THR A 29 39.33 30.39 -56.71
CA THR A 29 39.27 31.82 -56.37
C THR A 29 40.65 32.48 -56.47
N THR A 30 41.19 32.52 -57.69
CA THR A 30 42.15 33.56 -58.10
C THR A 30 41.48 34.42 -59.16
N PHE A 31 40.94 35.57 -58.76
CA PHE A 31 40.60 36.63 -59.71
C PHE A 31 41.91 37.21 -60.24
N ALA A 32 42.16 37.04 -61.53
CA ALA A 32 43.20 37.77 -62.23
C ALA A 32 42.64 39.11 -62.71
N GLU A 33 43.45 40.16 -62.67
CA GLU A 33 43.52 41.18 -63.73
C GLU A 33 44.83 41.96 -63.61
N GLY A 34 45.36 42.44 -64.74
CA GLY A 34 46.76 42.86 -64.89
C GLY A 34 47.54 41.85 -65.72
N GLY A 35 47.22 41.78 -67.02
CA GLY A 35 47.69 40.71 -67.90
C GLY A 35 49.03 40.98 -68.57
N ASP A 36 49.66 39.88 -69.00
CA ASP A 36 50.56 39.83 -70.14
C ASP A 36 50.25 38.56 -70.96
N SER A 37 50.59 38.56 -72.24
CA SER A 37 50.23 37.49 -73.18
C SER A 37 51.26 36.35 -73.18
N GLY A 38 51.10 35.40 -72.26
CA GLY A 38 51.89 34.16 -72.20
C GLY A 38 51.02 32.92 -72.00
N SER A 39 51.21 31.89 -72.83
CA SER A 39 50.49 30.62 -72.71
C SER A 39 51.11 29.74 -71.62
N ASN A 40 50.58 29.82 -70.39
CA ASN A 40 51.06 29.04 -69.26
C ASN A 40 50.70 27.55 -69.43
N TYR A 41 51.71 26.70 -69.63
CA TYR A 41 51.52 25.24 -69.77
C TYR A 41 51.85 24.50 -68.47
N SER A 42 50.97 23.60 -68.04
CA SER A 42 51.19 22.73 -66.88
C SER A 42 51.48 21.30 -67.33
N VAL A 43 52.67 20.76 -67.03
CA VAL A 43 53.04 19.37 -67.36
C VAL A 43 53.45 18.64 -66.09
N LYS A 44 53.04 17.37 -65.93
CA LYS A 44 53.50 16.52 -64.83
C LYS A 44 54.77 15.80 -65.25
N VAL A 45 55.79 15.77 -64.39
CA VAL A 45 57.08 15.15 -64.71
C VAL A 45 57.54 14.25 -63.58
N ARG A 46 58.10 13.09 -63.94
CA ARG A 46 58.74 12.12 -63.06
C ARG A 46 60.07 11.70 -63.71
N ILE A 47 61.15 11.65 -62.92
CA ILE A 47 62.47 11.21 -63.41
C ILE A 47 63.01 10.11 -62.51
N GLU A 48 63.14 8.91 -63.06
CA GLU A 48 63.59 7.69 -62.38
C GLU A 48 64.97 7.26 -62.89
N SER A 49 65.88 6.88 -61.99
CA SER A 49 67.08 6.11 -62.34
C SER A 49 66.77 4.59 -62.33
N TYR A 50 67.79 3.75 -62.53
CA TYR A 50 67.61 2.29 -62.43
C TYR A 50 67.34 1.81 -60.98
N ASP A 51 67.70 2.58 -59.94
CA ASP A 51 67.52 2.23 -58.53
C ASP A 51 66.73 3.24 -57.69
N SER A 52 66.64 4.51 -58.11
CA SER A 52 66.22 5.64 -57.27
C SER A 52 65.45 6.73 -58.03
N THR A 53 64.51 7.39 -57.36
CA THR A 53 63.72 8.48 -57.96
C THR A 53 64.46 9.82 -57.85
N PHE A 54 65.02 10.32 -58.96
CA PHE A 54 65.72 11.62 -59.01
C PHE A 54 64.75 12.81 -58.93
N VAL A 55 63.58 12.70 -59.58
CA VAL A 55 62.50 13.70 -59.49
C VAL A 55 61.19 12.97 -59.22
N LYS A 56 60.67 13.14 -58.00
CA LYS A 56 59.33 12.66 -57.62
C LYS A 56 58.27 13.40 -58.47
N PRO A 57 57.08 12.79 -58.71
CA PRO A 57 56.07 13.37 -59.59
C PRO A 57 55.73 14.81 -59.20
N ILE A 58 56.06 15.75 -60.07
CA ILE A 58 55.92 17.18 -59.84
C ILE A 58 55.23 17.84 -61.04
N THR A 59 54.30 18.76 -60.77
CA THR A 59 53.72 19.61 -61.81
C THR A 59 54.62 20.83 -62.01
N VAL A 60 55.10 21.00 -63.24
CA VAL A 60 55.83 22.18 -63.69
C VAL A 60 54.89 23.08 -64.47
N ASN A 61 54.94 24.37 -64.13
CA ASN A 61 54.33 25.42 -64.93
C ASN A 61 55.46 25.95 -65.82
N ILE A 62 55.15 26.18 -67.09
CA ILE A 62 56.11 26.49 -68.14
C ILE A 62 55.60 27.80 -68.76
N ASP A 63 56.13 28.91 -68.25
CA ASP A 63 55.75 30.27 -68.63
C ASP A 63 56.49 30.75 -69.89
N SER A 64 57.53 30.02 -70.31
CA SER A 64 58.32 30.31 -71.52
C SER A 64 58.82 29.01 -72.16
N LEU A 65 58.86 29.01 -73.50
CA LEU A 65 59.42 27.93 -74.32
C LEU A 65 60.90 28.18 -74.71
N ASP A 66 61.54 29.25 -74.21
CA ASP A 66 62.95 29.52 -74.50
C ASP A 66 63.88 28.54 -73.76
N LEU A 67 64.50 27.67 -74.56
CA LEU A 67 65.51 26.70 -74.14
C LEU A 67 66.96 27.11 -74.49
N SER A 68 67.18 28.24 -75.16
CA SER A 68 68.52 28.67 -75.61
C SER A 68 69.54 28.86 -74.48
N LYS A 69 69.04 29.02 -73.25
CA LYS A 69 69.81 29.13 -72.00
C LYS A 69 70.35 27.80 -71.45
N TYR A 70 70.06 26.64 -72.07
CA TYR A 70 70.50 25.32 -71.61
C TYR A 70 71.53 24.69 -72.57
N PRO A 71 72.65 24.11 -72.07
CA PRO A 71 73.66 23.48 -72.94
C PRO A 71 73.12 22.29 -73.75
N GLY A 72 73.58 22.15 -75.00
CA GLY A 72 73.19 21.06 -75.90
C GLY A 72 71.93 21.30 -76.73
N ILE A 73 71.28 22.46 -76.58
CA ILE A 73 70.22 22.94 -77.47
C ILE A 73 70.87 23.68 -78.66
N GLU A 74 70.97 22.99 -79.81
CA GLU A 74 71.63 23.52 -81.02
C GLU A 74 70.64 23.96 -82.11
N LYS A 75 69.35 23.64 -81.95
CA LYS A 75 68.28 24.05 -82.87
C LYS A 75 67.89 25.53 -82.68
N PRO A 76 67.43 26.23 -83.73
CA PRO A 76 66.89 27.59 -83.60
C PRO A 76 65.69 27.64 -82.64
N ALA A 77 65.45 28.79 -82.00
CA ALA A 77 64.33 28.96 -81.08
C ALA A 77 62.96 28.64 -81.72
N SER A 78 62.81 28.88 -83.03
CA SER A 78 61.59 28.56 -83.79
C SER A 78 61.22 27.08 -83.81
N ASP A 79 62.18 26.18 -83.62
CA ASP A 79 61.92 24.73 -83.55
C ASP A 79 61.21 24.35 -82.22
N TYR A 80 61.20 25.27 -81.26
CA TYR A 80 60.56 25.17 -79.94
C TYR A 80 59.32 26.08 -79.79
N ASP A 81 58.75 26.60 -80.89
CA ASP A 81 57.49 27.38 -80.91
C ASP A 81 56.24 26.58 -80.46
N SER A 82 56.42 25.36 -79.94
CA SER A 82 55.38 24.48 -79.40
C SER A 82 55.89 23.70 -78.20
N LEU A 83 55.00 23.34 -77.28
CA LEU A 83 55.36 22.62 -76.06
C LEU A 83 55.90 21.21 -76.35
N LYS A 84 57.11 20.93 -75.87
CA LYS A 84 57.83 19.64 -75.98
C LYS A 84 58.23 19.07 -74.61
N PRO A 85 58.35 17.74 -74.43
CA PRO A 85 58.78 17.10 -73.18
C PRO A 85 60.05 17.70 -72.55
N ILE A 86 61.05 18.09 -73.35
CA ILE A 86 62.29 18.69 -72.84
C ILE A 86 62.05 19.96 -72.00
N HIS A 87 61.05 20.79 -72.35
CA HIS A 87 60.67 21.97 -71.57
C HIS A 87 60.21 21.59 -70.17
N ALA A 88 59.43 20.51 -70.06
CA ALA A 88 58.93 20.05 -68.78
C ALA A 88 60.07 19.44 -67.94
N ILE A 89 60.96 18.67 -68.58
CA ILE A 89 62.10 18.02 -67.92
C ILE A 89 63.05 19.07 -67.30
N VAL A 90 63.44 20.12 -68.01
CA VAL A 90 64.36 21.14 -67.46
C VAL A 90 63.75 21.89 -66.27
N HIS A 91 62.49 22.30 -66.35
CA HIS A 91 61.80 22.96 -65.22
C HIS A 91 61.60 21.99 -64.03
N ALA A 92 61.48 20.68 -64.27
CA ALA A 92 61.33 19.68 -63.22
C ALA A 92 62.64 19.40 -62.50
N LEU A 93 63.77 19.45 -63.22
CA LEU A 93 65.12 19.42 -62.66
C LEU A 93 65.37 20.69 -61.82
N GLU A 94 65.09 21.88 -62.36
CA GLU A 94 65.23 23.16 -61.63
C GLU A 94 64.41 23.17 -60.33
N LYS A 95 63.11 22.78 -60.38
CA LYS A 95 62.27 22.66 -59.17
C LYS A 95 62.75 21.60 -58.17
N SER A 96 63.56 20.63 -58.60
CA SER A 96 64.09 19.55 -57.75
C SER A 96 65.52 19.80 -57.27
N GLY A 97 66.10 20.97 -57.56
CA GLY A 97 67.46 21.33 -57.15
C GLY A 97 68.57 20.66 -57.96
N ILE A 98 68.26 20.09 -59.13
CA ILE A 98 69.25 19.59 -60.09
C ILE A 98 69.39 20.66 -61.17
N ASP A 99 70.51 21.38 -61.21
CA ASP A 99 70.70 22.45 -62.20
C ASP A 99 70.89 21.86 -63.62
N PRO A 100 69.98 22.09 -64.58
CA PRO A 100 70.14 21.61 -65.95
C PRO A 100 71.14 22.43 -66.78
N LYS A 101 71.77 23.46 -66.20
CA LYS A 101 72.83 24.26 -66.84
C LYS A 101 74.24 23.75 -66.54
N ASP A 102 74.41 22.92 -65.53
CA ASP A 102 75.67 22.20 -65.29
C ASP A 102 75.74 20.98 -66.24
N PRO A 103 76.69 20.94 -67.20
CA PRO A 103 76.79 19.84 -68.18
C PRO A 103 77.15 18.47 -67.56
N ASN A 104 77.55 18.44 -66.28
CA ASN A 104 77.76 17.22 -65.49
C ASN A 104 76.46 16.74 -64.80
N LYS A 105 75.45 17.61 -64.68
CA LYS A 105 74.14 17.32 -64.08
C LYS A 105 73.03 17.17 -65.10
N PHE A 106 73.16 17.74 -66.28
CA PHE A 106 72.26 17.49 -67.40
C PHE A 106 73.03 17.59 -68.71
N ASN A 107 72.94 16.57 -69.55
CA ASN A 107 73.61 16.53 -70.84
C ASN A 107 72.60 16.19 -71.93
N ILE A 108 72.52 17.02 -72.97
CA ILE A 108 71.62 16.84 -74.11
C ILE A 108 72.48 16.68 -75.37
N GLY A 109 72.04 15.84 -76.29
CA GLY A 109 72.68 15.64 -77.59
C GLY A 109 71.67 15.59 -78.73
N TYR A 110 72.20 15.32 -79.94
CA TYR A 110 71.42 15.22 -81.17
C TYR A 110 70.55 16.46 -81.41
N GLY A 111 71.14 17.66 -81.31
CA GLY A 111 70.43 18.93 -81.50
C GLY A 111 69.27 19.14 -80.52
N GLY A 112 69.50 18.88 -79.22
CA GLY A 112 68.49 19.03 -78.18
C GLY A 112 67.38 17.97 -78.16
N ASN A 113 67.51 16.87 -78.92
CA ASN A 113 66.43 15.90 -79.11
C ASN A 113 66.50 14.65 -78.21
N TYR A 114 67.65 14.35 -77.63
CA TYR A 114 67.84 13.20 -76.74
C TYR A 114 68.73 13.57 -75.54
N ILE A 115 68.34 13.14 -74.35
CA ILE A 115 69.06 13.41 -73.10
C ILE A 115 70.08 12.29 -72.88
N ARG A 116 71.36 12.68 -72.81
CA ARG A 116 72.49 11.77 -72.64
C ARG A 116 72.83 11.52 -71.18
N ALA A 117 72.55 12.45 -70.27
CA ALA A 117 72.78 12.27 -68.83
C ALA A 117 71.84 13.11 -67.96
N ILE A 118 71.50 12.60 -66.77
CA ILE A 118 70.79 13.33 -65.70
C ILE A 118 71.43 13.02 -64.35
N ASN A 119 71.66 14.06 -63.54
CA ASN A 119 72.28 14.05 -62.20
C ASN A 119 73.65 13.35 -62.09
N GLY A 120 74.34 13.16 -63.23
CA GLY A 120 75.62 12.44 -63.31
C GLY A 120 75.51 10.96 -63.68
N LEU A 121 74.31 10.46 -64.00
CA LEU A 121 74.10 9.14 -64.64
C LEU A 121 73.93 9.34 -66.15
N GLY A 122 74.88 8.81 -66.93
CA GLY A 122 74.96 8.92 -68.38
C GLY A 122 74.49 7.66 -69.14
N GLU A 123 74.21 7.84 -70.43
CA GLU A 123 74.07 6.71 -71.36
C GLU A 123 75.31 5.80 -71.32
N PHE A 124 75.08 4.50 -71.49
CA PHE A 124 76.09 3.44 -71.44
C PHE A 124 76.78 3.18 -70.07
N ASP A 125 76.55 3.99 -69.02
CA ASP A 125 77.12 3.79 -67.67
C ASP A 125 76.79 2.42 -67.04
N ARG A 126 75.71 1.76 -67.46
CA ARG A 126 75.31 0.41 -67.00
C ARG A 126 75.49 -0.67 -68.08
N GLY A 127 76.21 -0.35 -69.16
CA GLY A 127 76.50 -1.25 -70.29
C GLY A 127 75.96 -0.72 -71.64
N GLN A 128 76.38 -1.32 -72.76
CA GLN A 128 76.09 -0.80 -74.11
C GLN A 128 74.59 -0.72 -74.49
N MET A 129 73.70 -1.37 -73.74
CA MET A 129 72.24 -1.30 -73.92
C MET A 129 71.54 -0.48 -72.83
N SER A 130 72.30 0.31 -72.06
CA SER A 130 71.77 1.20 -71.02
C SER A 130 71.70 2.65 -71.48
N GLY A 131 70.68 3.38 -71.04
CA GLY A 131 70.43 4.74 -71.48
C GLY A 131 69.14 5.34 -70.94
N TRP A 132 68.88 6.57 -71.40
CA TRP A 132 67.74 7.38 -70.99
C TRP A 132 66.59 7.25 -72.01
N MET A 133 65.40 6.93 -71.51
CA MET A 133 64.17 6.82 -72.31
C MET A 133 63.06 7.67 -71.68
N TYR A 134 61.99 7.94 -72.44
CA TYR A 134 60.83 8.64 -71.91
C TYR A 134 59.52 8.19 -72.57
N TRP A 135 58.45 8.22 -71.80
CA TRP A 135 57.09 7.88 -72.21
C TRP A 135 56.13 9.02 -71.78
N VAL A 136 55.01 9.18 -72.49
CA VAL A 136 53.99 10.23 -72.23
C VAL A 136 52.64 9.59 -71.95
N ASP A 137 52.00 9.95 -70.83
CA ASP A 137 50.75 9.34 -70.32
C ASP A 137 50.78 7.80 -70.29
N ASN A 138 51.93 7.22 -69.90
CA ASN A 138 52.19 5.78 -69.95
C ASN A 138 52.04 5.14 -71.34
N LYS A 139 52.38 5.89 -72.40
CA LYS A 139 52.50 5.43 -73.78
C LYS A 139 53.88 5.77 -74.35
N TYR A 140 54.40 4.91 -75.21
CA TYR A 140 55.64 5.15 -75.94
C TYR A 140 55.54 6.40 -76.81
N ALA A 141 56.56 7.25 -76.77
CA ALA A 141 56.70 8.44 -77.59
C ALA A 141 57.72 8.17 -78.71
N ASN A 142 57.26 8.13 -79.96
CA ASN A 142 58.06 7.69 -81.12
C ASN A 142 58.95 8.79 -81.74
N LEU A 143 59.25 9.84 -80.99
CA LEU A 143 60.06 11.00 -81.36
C LEU A 143 60.96 11.38 -80.18
N GLY A 144 62.01 12.15 -80.40
CA GLY A 144 62.85 12.64 -79.31
C GLY A 144 62.15 13.69 -78.43
N VAL A 145 62.71 13.96 -77.24
CA VAL A 145 62.14 14.88 -76.23
C VAL A 145 62.05 16.33 -76.72
N GLY A 146 62.81 16.69 -77.75
CA GLY A 146 62.81 18.02 -78.39
C GLY A 146 61.86 18.13 -79.59
N GLU A 147 61.25 17.04 -80.05
CA GLU A 147 60.40 17.03 -81.25
C GLU A 147 58.95 16.67 -80.95
N TYR A 148 58.71 15.73 -80.03
CA TYR A 148 57.36 15.30 -79.65
C TYR A 148 56.51 16.46 -79.11
N GLU A 149 55.33 16.67 -79.68
CA GLU A 149 54.38 17.67 -79.19
C GLU A 149 53.58 17.12 -77.99
N ILE A 150 53.77 17.74 -76.83
CA ILE A 150 53.03 17.42 -75.61
C ILE A 150 52.04 18.53 -75.27
N LYS A 151 50.93 18.16 -74.63
CA LYS A 151 49.86 19.08 -74.23
C LYS A 151 49.91 19.36 -72.73
N SER A 152 49.45 20.54 -72.34
CA SER A 152 49.18 20.86 -70.94
C SER A 152 48.22 19.82 -70.34
N GLY A 153 48.54 19.31 -69.15
CA GLY A 153 47.84 18.26 -68.42
C GLY A 153 48.44 16.85 -68.55
N GLN A 154 49.33 16.60 -69.53
CA GLN A 154 49.96 15.29 -69.72
C GLN A 154 51.11 15.02 -68.73
N GLU A 155 51.48 13.75 -68.58
CA GLU A 155 52.62 13.30 -67.78
C GLU A 155 53.79 12.83 -68.65
N VAL A 156 54.99 13.38 -68.41
CA VAL A 156 56.27 12.86 -68.89
C VAL A 156 56.88 11.96 -67.81
N VAL A 157 57.07 10.69 -68.14
CA VAL A 157 57.92 9.79 -67.35
C VAL A 157 59.26 9.66 -68.08
N MET A 158 60.29 10.28 -67.53
CA MET A 158 61.69 10.12 -67.94
C MET A 158 62.31 9.00 -67.08
N PHE A 159 63.03 8.06 -67.68
CA PHE A 159 63.57 6.92 -66.94
C PHE A 159 64.87 6.38 -67.54
N TYR A 160 65.74 5.87 -66.67
CA TYR A 160 66.93 5.13 -67.07
C TYR A 160 66.67 3.63 -67.13
N VAL A 161 67.24 2.94 -68.13
CA VAL A 161 67.19 1.49 -68.28
C VAL A 161 68.59 0.90 -68.29
N GLU A 162 68.80 -0.26 -67.64
CA GLU A 162 70.09 -0.98 -67.69
C GLU A 162 70.24 -1.84 -68.95
N ASN A 163 69.11 -2.29 -69.53
CA ASN A 163 69.05 -2.97 -70.81
C ASN A 163 67.70 -2.66 -71.50
N TYR A 164 67.69 -1.83 -72.55
CA TYR A 164 66.45 -1.49 -73.28
C TYR A 164 65.79 -2.69 -73.99
N MET A 165 66.52 -3.79 -74.22
CA MET A 165 65.98 -5.02 -74.82
C MET A 165 65.22 -5.90 -73.81
N GLU A 166 65.39 -5.68 -72.51
CA GLU A 166 64.74 -6.44 -71.43
C GLU A 166 63.84 -5.58 -70.53
N ASN A 167 63.91 -4.24 -70.65
CA ASN A 167 63.12 -3.33 -69.83
C ASN A 167 61.62 -3.42 -70.12
N VAL A 168 60.86 -3.68 -69.07
CA VAL A 168 59.41 -3.54 -68.99
C VAL A 168 59.08 -2.12 -68.52
N TYR A 169 58.43 -1.31 -69.35
CA TYR A 169 57.91 -0.02 -68.91
C TYR A 169 56.74 -0.25 -67.94
N SER A 170 56.88 0.12 -66.65
CA SER A 170 55.95 -0.27 -65.60
C SER A 170 55.37 0.90 -64.79
N TRP A 171 54.10 0.77 -64.39
CA TRP A 171 53.36 1.76 -63.61
C TRP A 171 52.26 1.12 -62.76
N PHE A 172 51.97 1.70 -61.59
CA PHE A 172 50.78 1.33 -60.82
C PHE A 172 49.52 1.93 -61.43
N ASP A 173 48.41 1.20 -61.34
CA ASP A 173 47.06 1.67 -61.67
C ASP A 173 46.64 2.94 -60.91
N LYS A 174 47.13 3.11 -59.69
CA LYS A 174 46.90 4.28 -58.83
C LYS A 174 48.23 4.95 -58.50
N GLN A 175 48.39 6.21 -58.93
CA GLN A 175 49.59 7.01 -58.61
C GLN A 175 49.51 7.69 -57.22
N SER A 176 48.31 7.79 -56.66
CA SER A 176 48.05 8.36 -55.33
C SER A 176 46.86 7.68 -54.67
N LEU A 177 46.93 7.43 -53.36
CA LEU A 177 45.83 6.88 -52.55
C LEU A 177 45.84 7.50 -51.15
N SER A 178 44.67 7.63 -50.53
CA SER A 178 44.53 7.82 -49.08
C SER A 178 43.72 6.64 -48.53
N VAL A 179 44.15 6.13 -47.39
CA VAL A 179 43.59 4.97 -46.67
C VAL A 179 43.62 5.26 -45.18
N ASP A 180 42.75 4.62 -44.41
CA ASP A 180 42.77 4.74 -42.96
C ASP A 180 43.73 3.73 -42.32
N GLN A 181 44.10 3.97 -41.06
CA GLN A 181 45.03 3.10 -40.34
C GLN A 181 44.52 1.65 -40.30
N TYR A 182 45.40 0.69 -40.55
CA TYR A 182 45.09 -0.74 -40.65
C TYR A 182 44.18 -1.15 -41.83
N GLU A 183 43.78 -0.23 -42.70
CA GLU A 183 43.03 -0.57 -43.92
C GLU A 183 43.93 -1.32 -44.93
N ASN A 184 43.41 -2.42 -45.49
CA ASN A 184 44.08 -3.15 -46.58
C ASN A 184 43.75 -2.50 -47.92
N PHE A 185 44.77 -2.22 -48.75
CA PHE A 185 44.58 -1.62 -50.06
C PHE A 185 45.29 -2.38 -51.18
N GLU A 186 44.63 -2.48 -52.33
CA GLU A 186 45.21 -3.05 -53.55
C GLU A 186 45.91 -2.01 -54.42
N LEU A 187 47.06 -2.37 -54.99
CA LEU A 187 47.67 -1.74 -56.17
C LEU A 187 47.84 -2.80 -57.26
N LYS A 188 47.76 -2.41 -58.53
CA LYS A 188 48.10 -3.26 -59.67
C LYS A 188 49.27 -2.65 -60.45
N LEU A 189 50.40 -3.36 -60.46
CA LEU A 189 51.54 -3.07 -61.31
C LEU A 189 51.27 -3.56 -62.73
N ASN A 190 51.08 -2.61 -63.64
CA ASN A 190 50.98 -2.86 -65.08
C ASN A 190 52.37 -2.70 -65.70
N GLY A 191 52.62 -3.41 -66.79
CA GLY A 191 53.86 -3.30 -67.54
C GLY A 191 53.70 -3.59 -69.02
N ASN A 192 54.40 -2.83 -69.87
CA ASN A 192 54.58 -3.15 -71.28
C ASN A 192 55.98 -3.76 -71.48
N PRO A 193 56.11 -5.01 -71.96
CA PRO A 193 57.40 -5.67 -72.11
C PRO A 193 58.24 -5.19 -73.30
N ASP A 194 57.70 -4.28 -74.13
CA ASP A 194 58.46 -3.62 -75.20
C ASP A 194 58.66 -2.14 -74.86
N SER A 195 59.93 -1.74 -74.69
CA SER A 195 60.33 -0.35 -74.45
C SER A 195 60.03 0.58 -75.63
N TRP A 196 59.81 0.03 -76.83
CA TRP A 196 59.39 0.73 -78.06
C TRP A 196 57.88 0.66 -78.32
N GLY A 197 57.10 0.13 -77.36
CA GLY A 197 55.64 0.26 -77.30
C GLY A 197 54.81 -0.65 -78.21
N GLY A 198 55.42 -1.60 -78.94
CA GLY A 198 54.70 -2.60 -79.74
C GLY A 198 54.08 -3.74 -78.91
N GLY A 199 54.49 -3.90 -77.66
CA GLY A 199 53.93 -4.88 -76.72
C GLY A 199 52.54 -4.49 -76.20
N THR A 200 51.75 -5.49 -75.79
CA THR A 200 50.49 -5.28 -75.08
C THR A 200 50.75 -5.22 -73.57
N ALA A 201 50.26 -4.19 -72.90
CA ALA A 201 50.43 -4.03 -71.46
C ALA A 201 49.64 -5.08 -70.66
N SER A 202 50.29 -5.72 -69.69
CA SER A 202 49.73 -6.77 -68.84
C SER A 202 50.09 -6.52 -67.36
N GLY A 203 49.74 -7.46 -66.48
CA GLY A 203 50.20 -7.43 -65.08
C GLY A 203 51.62 -7.96 -64.95
N VAL A 204 52.46 -7.30 -64.15
CA VAL A 204 53.85 -7.74 -63.92
C VAL A 204 53.90 -8.70 -62.73
N GLU A 205 54.02 -10.00 -62.99
CA GLU A 205 54.17 -11.03 -61.94
C GLU A 205 55.53 -10.98 -61.23
N GLY A 206 55.53 -11.23 -59.92
CA GLY A 206 56.74 -11.55 -59.15
C GLY A 206 57.71 -10.39 -58.91
N ALA A 207 57.27 -9.14 -59.12
CA ALA A 207 58.05 -7.96 -58.77
C ALA A 207 58.02 -7.73 -57.24
N THR A 208 59.17 -7.47 -56.64
CA THR A 208 59.28 -7.13 -55.21
C THR A 208 58.79 -5.71 -54.97
N ILE A 209 57.88 -5.53 -54.01
CA ILE A 209 57.39 -4.21 -53.61
C ILE A 209 58.39 -3.51 -52.70
N LEU A 210 58.61 -2.23 -52.98
CA LEU A 210 59.43 -1.32 -52.18
C LEU A 210 58.53 -0.28 -51.51
N ILE A 211 58.75 -0.04 -50.21
CA ILE A 211 58.13 1.07 -49.46
C ILE A 211 59.25 1.96 -48.93
N ASN A 212 59.22 3.24 -49.31
CA ASN A 212 60.28 4.21 -49.00
C ASN A 212 61.69 3.65 -49.30
N ASP A 213 61.86 3.16 -50.53
CA ASP A 213 63.11 2.61 -51.10
C ASP A 213 63.64 1.32 -50.46
N LYS A 214 62.85 0.64 -49.63
CA LYS A 214 63.23 -0.62 -48.97
C LYS A 214 62.26 -1.74 -49.32
N GLU A 215 62.76 -2.96 -49.47
CA GLU A 215 61.91 -4.14 -49.66
C GLU A 215 60.90 -4.26 -48.51
N HIS A 216 59.63 -4.36 -48.87
CA HIS A 216 58.56 -4.51 -47.88
C HIS A 216 58.35 -5.98 -47.55
N THR A 217 58.29 -6.29 -46.25
CA THR A 217 57.93 -7.60 -45.74
C THR A 217 56.61 -7.55 -44.97
N GLN A 218 55.78 -8.56 -45.16
CA GLN A 218 54.52 -8.77 -44.44
C GLN A 218 54.50 -10.22 -43.96
N ASN A 219 54.14 -10.47 -42.70
CA ASN A 219 54.21 -11.78 -42.05
C ASN A 219 55.59 -12.49 -42.21
N GLY A 220 56.68 -11.70 -42.25
CA GLY A 220 58.05 -12.20 -42.41
C GLY A 220 58.46 -12.58 -43.83
N GLN A 221 57.60 -12.42 -44.83
CA GLN A 221 57.91 -12.72 -46.25
C GLN A 221 57.99 -11.43 -47.08
N THR A 222 58.93 -11.37 -48.04
CA THR A 222 59.04 -10.26 -48.99
C THR A 222 57.80 -10.20 -49.87
N VAL A 223 57.12 -9.05 -49.87
CA VAL A 223 55.87 -8.85 -50.61
C VAL A 223 56.15 -8.72 -52.10
N LYS A 224 55.42 -9.50 -52.92
CA LYS A 224 55.53 -9.54 -54.37
C LYS A 224 54.17 -9.46 -55.05
N THR A 225 54.17 -9.03 -56.31
CA THR A 225 52.97 -9.02 -57.15
C THR A 225 52.56 -10.42 -57.63
N ASP A 226 51.26 -10.66 -57.73
CA ASP A 226 50.66 -11.91 -58.25
C ASP A 226 50.75 -12.02 -59.79
N ALA A 227 50.25 -13.14 -60.35
CA ALA A 227 50.17 -13.38 -61.79
C ALA A 227 49.36 -12.34 -62.60
N ASN A 228 48.55 -11.50 -61.92
CA ASN A 228 47.79 -10.40 -62.52
C ASN A 228 48.46 -9.03 -62.31
N GLY A 229 49.65 -8.99 -61.70
CA GLY A 229 50.36 -7.78 -61.29
C GLY A 229 49.79 -7.11 -60.03
N LYS A 230 48.80 -7.70 -59.36
CA LYS A 230 48.20 -7.18 -58.14
C LYS A 230 49.08 -7.39 -56.92
N VAL A 231 48.94 -6.51 -55.95
CA VAL A 231 49.39 -6.69 -54.56
C VAL A 231 48.37 -6.08 -53.61
N SER A 232 48.13 -6.73 -52.48
CA SER A 232 47.43 -6.15 -51.33
C SER A 232 48.45 -5.76 -50.27
N LEU A 233 48.31 -4.58 -49.70
CA LEU A 233 49.25 -3.99 -48.74
C LEU A 233 48.50 -3.49 -47.51
N ASN A 234 49.19 -3.53 -46.36
CA ASN A 234 48.76 -2.90 -45.11
C ASN A 234 49.90 -2.05 -44.55
N ILE A 235 49.59 -0.87 -44.02
CA ILE A 235 50.59 0.00 -43.39
C ILE A 235 50.00 0.51 -42.06
N GLU A 236 50.46 -0.08 -40.96
CA GLU A 236 49.95 0.15 -39.60
C GLU A 236 50.16 1.57 -39.05
N LYS A 237 51.09 2.33 -39.63
CA LYS A 237 51.56 3.62 -39.09
C LYS A 237 51.07 4.79 -39.95
N PRO A 238 50.43 5.82 -39.35
CA PRO A 238 50.00 7.01 -40.08
C PRO A 238 51.17 7.78 -40.69
N GLY A 239 50.97 8.35 -41.87
CA GLY A 239 51.98 9.09 -42.63
C GLY A 239 51.88 8.88 -44.13
N THR A 240 52.74 9.54 -44.90
CA THR A 240 52.81 9.40 -46.36
C THR A 240 53.99 8.51 -46.78
N TYR A 241 53.69 7.50 -47.59
CA TYR A 241 54.60 6.45 -48.03
C TYR A 241 54.74 6.48 -49.55
N HIS A 242 55.96 6.36 -50.03
CA HIS A 242 56.24 6.12 -51.45
C HIS A 242 56.28 4.61 -51.70
N ILE A 243 55.44 4.12 -52.62
CA ILE A 243 55.43 2.73 -53.08
C ILE A 243 56.10 2.66 -54.45
N SER A 244 56.98 1.68 -54.62
CA SER A 244 57.66 1.34 -55.87
C SER A 244 57.80 -0.18 -56.00
N ALA A 245 58.44 -0.67 -57.06
CA ALA A 245 58.71 -2.09 -57.24
C ALA A 245 59.99 -2.32 -58.07
N THR A 246 60.63 -3.47 -57.88
CA THR A 246 61.77 -3.91 -58.69
C THR A 246 61.62 -5.37 -59.08
N LYS A 247 62.14 -5.73 -60.26
CA LYS A 247 62.30 -7.11 -60.70
C LYS A 247 63.64 -7.18 -61.42
N LYS A 248 64.44 -8.20 -61.12
CA LYS A 248 65.79 -8.36 -61.68
C LYS A 248 65.86 -9.55 -62.62
N ASN A 249 66.71 -9.45 -63.65
CA ASN A 249 67.12 -10.58 -64.47
C ASN A 249 68.22 -11.41 -63.77
N ASP A 250 68.63 -12.51 -64.39
CA ASP A 250 69.69 -13.40 -63.87
C ASP A 250 71.07 -12.70 -63.77
N ALA A 251 71.28 -11.61 -64.52
CA ALA A 251 72.45 -10.75 -64.42
C ALA A 251 72.37 -9.72 -63.27
N GLY A 252 71.26 -9.68 -62.52
CA GLY A 252 71.06 -8.79 -61.38
C GLY A 252 70.65 -7.35 -61.74
N GLN A 253 70.44 -7.06 -63.02
CA GLN A 253 69.98 -5.76 -63.53
C GLN A 253 68.48 -5.59 -63.28
N ASN A 254 68.04 -4.38 -62.94
CA ASN A 254 66.62 -4.07 -62.79
C ASN A 254 65.96 -3.96 -64.17
N ILE A 255 65.02 -4.85 -64.46
CA ILE A 255 64.26 -4.90 -65.73
C ILE A 255 62.93 -4.14 -65.66
N LEU A 256 62.62 -3.45 -64.56
CA LEU A 256 61.47 -2.56 -64.48
C LEU A 256 61.90 -1.11 -64.60
N THR A 257 61.27 -0.38 -65.52
CA THR A 257 61.12 1.06 -65.37
C THR A 257 60.40 1.30 -64.05
N ARG A 258 61.12 1.87 -63.09
CA ARG A 258 60.71 1.98 -61.68
C ARG A 258 59.31 2.60 -61.58
N PRO A 259 58.30 1.94 -60.99
CA PRO A 259 56.95 2.48 -60.85
C PRO A 259 56.84 3.40 -59.63
N TYR A 260 55.81 4.25 -59.59
CA TYR A 260 55.58 5.19 -58.49
C TYR A 260 54.11 5.22 -58.07
N ALA A 261 53.86 5.07 -56.77
CA ALA A 261 52.64 5.54 -56.11
C ALA A 261 52.99 6.28 -54.79
N SER A 262 52.05 7.09 -54.32
CA SER A 262 52.09 7.72 -53.00
C SER A 262 50.83 7.37 -52.20
N VAL A 263 51.00 6.74 -51.03
CA VAL A 263 49.90 6.33 -50.15
C VAL A 263 49.97 7.14 -48.87
N THR A 264 48.88 7.81 -48.51
CA THR A 264 48.74 8.50 -47.22
C THR A 264 47.84 7.69 -46.29
N VAL A 265 48.42 7.20 -45.20
CA VAL A 265 47.73 6.50 -44.12
C VAL A 265 47.25 7.52 -43.11
N ASN A 266 45.94 7.66 -42.95
CA ASN A 266 45.32 8.53 -41.96
C ASN A 266 45.38 7.86 -40.57
N LYS A 267 45.46 8.65 -39.50
CA LYS A 267 45.33 8.12 -38.13
C LYS A 267 43.84 7.87 -37.83
N LEU A 268 43.49 6.69 -37.32
CA LEU A 268 42.13 6.43 -36.83
C LEU A 268 41.83 7.23 -35.55
N ASN A 269 40.59 7.68 -35.42
CA ASN A 269 40.08 8.28 -34.20
C ASN A 269 39.46 7.19 -33.32
N THR A 270 40.21 6.69 -32.34
CA THR A 270 39.68 5.73 -31.37
C THR A 270 38.95 6.44 -30.23
N ILE A 271 38.13 5.71 -29.47
CA ILE A 271 37.76 6.11 -28.11
C ILE A 271 39.02 6.27 -27.23
N LYS A 272 38.97 7.16 -26.23
CA LYS A 272 40.03 7.46 -25.26
C LYS A 272 39.54 7.34 -23.81
N SER A 273 38.33 7.81 -23.54
CA SER A 273 37.67 7.65 -22.24
C SER A 273 36.15 7.90 -22.34
N ILE A 274 35.42 7.48 -21.31
CA ILE A 274 33.99 7.72 -21.14
C ILE A 274 33.84 8.71 -19.97
N GLU A 275 33.01 9.75 -20.09
CA GLU A 275 32.72 10.62 -18.94
C GLU A 275 31.75 9.91 -17.98
N PRO A 276 32.03 9.88 -16.67
CA PRO A 276 31.14 9.27 -15.69
C PRO A 276 29.85 10.07 -15.55
N VAL A 277 28.77 9.39 -15.18
CA VAL A 277 27.47 10.03 -14.92
C VAL A 277 27.16 10.02 -13.42
N ASN A 278 26.45 11.05 -12.95
CA ASN A 278 26.06 11.16 -11.55
C ASN A 278 25.18 9.98 -11.12
N ASN A 279 25.39 9.51 -9.89
CA ASN A 279 24.43 8.67 -9.18
C ASN A 279 23.07 9.38 -9.08
N ILE A 280 21.99 8.60 -8.97
CA ILE A 280 20.65 9.13 -8.67
C ILE A 280 20.15 8.62 -7.32
N GLU A 281 19.29 9.41 -6.68
CA GLU A 281 18.49 8.97 -5.53
C GLU A 281 17.04 8.81 -5.97
N VAL A 282 16.38 7.75 -5.50
CA VAL A 282 14.95 7.52 -5.71
C VAL A 282 14.26 7.23 -4.38
N ASP A 283 13.02 7.69 -4.24
CA ASP A 283 12.25 7.46 -3.02
C ASP A 283 11.84 5.98 -2.91
N TYR A 284 11.65 5.49 -1.69
CA TYR A 284 11.16 4.14 -1.44
C TYR A 284 9.85 3.86 -2.19
N ALA A 285 9.66 2.62 -2.65
CA ALA A 285 8.58 2.18 -3.55
C ALA A 285 8.59 2.77 -4.98
N THR A 286 9.62 3.55 -5.38
CA THR A 286 9.82 3.93 -6.80
C THR A 286 9.98 2.68 -7.66
N LYS A 287 9.18 2.55 -8.72
CA LYS A 287 9.24 1.39 -9.63
C LYS A 287 10.51 1.41 -10.47
N GLU A 288 10.96 0.24 -10.89
CA GLU A 288 12.12 0.07 -11.78
C GLU A 288 12.04 0.94 -13.04
N THR A 289 10.87 1.00 -13.69
CA THR A 289 10.59 1.86 -14.86
C THR A 289 10.81 3.35 -14.57
N ASP A 290 10.48 3.76 -13.35
CA ASP A 290 10.43 5.16 -12.93
C ASP A 290 11.82 5.60 -12.44
N ALA A 291 12.59 4.68 -11.84
CA ALA A 291 14.01 4.83 -11.56
C ALA A 291 14.84 4.89 -12.85
N ILE A 292 14.60 3.98 -13.80
CA ILE A 292 15.22 4.04 -15.15
C ILE A 292 14.93 5.37 -15.84
N SER A 293 13.72 5.92 -15.69
CA SER A 293 13.34 7.19 -16.33
C SER A 293 14.13 8.41 -15.84
N GLN A 294 14.71 8.32 -14.63
CA GLN A 294 15.51 9.36 -13.97
C GLN A 294 17.02 9.23 -14.24
N LEU A 295 17.49 8.08 -14.72
CA LEU A 295 18.90 7.90 -15.07
C LEU A 295 19.33 8.82 -16.22
N PRO A 296 20.59 9.33 -16.23
CA PRO A 296 21.11 10.15 -17.31
C PRO A 296 21.00 9.45 -18.67
N LYS A 297 20.33 10.09 -19.64
CA LYS A 297 20.02 9.48 -20.94
C LYS A 297 21.20 9.48 -21.93
N THR A 298 22.23 10.25 -21.62
CA THR A 298 23.41 10.46 -22.46
C THR A 298 24.65 10.65 -21.58
N THR A 299 25.82 10.24 -22.08
CA THR A 299 27.12 10.76 -21.62
C THR A 299 27.94 11.25 -22.82
N ASN A 300 29.11 11.84 -22.57
CA ASN A 300 30.11 12.02 -23.61
C ASN A 300 31.14 10.90 -23.56
N ILE A 301 31.56 10.41 -24.73
CA ILE A 301 32.90 9.82 -24.88
C ILE A 301 33.88 10.91 -25.32
N ILE A 302 35.15 10.71 -25.01
CA ILE A 302 36.28 11.50 -25.50
C ILE A 302 37.07 10.62 -26.47
N ASP A 303 37.45 11.16 -27.63
CA ASP A 303 38.24 10.45 -28.64
C ASP A 303 39.75 10.71 -28.52
N SER A 304 40.53 10.03 -29.37
CA SER A 304 42.00 10.14 -29.42
C SER A 304 42.54 11.47 -29.98
N LEU A 305 41.66 12.45 -30.25
CA LEU A 305 41.97 13.85 -30.57
C LEU A 305 41.44 14.81 -29.48
N ASP A 306 41.03 14.29 -28.32
CA ASP A 306 40.42 15.02 -27.20
C ASP A 306 39.09 15.73 -27.54
N LYS A 307 38.41 15.30 -28.61
CA LYS A 307 37.07 15.77 -28.96
C LYS A 307 36.00 14.96 -28.23
N LYS A 308 35.01 15.66 -27.67
CA LYS A 308 33.82 15.06 -27.05
C LYS A 308 32.75 14.70 -28.08
N HIS A 309 32.08 13.57 -27.85
CA HIS A 309 30.91 13.12 -28.62
C HIS A 309 29.85 12.58 -27.67
N SER A 310 28.62 13.11 -27.75
CA SER A 310 27.49 12.61 -26.96
C SER A 310 27.02 11.26 -27.50
N VAL A 311 26.74 10.31 -26.60
CA VAL A 311 26.20 8.98 -26.90
C VAL A 311 24.97 8.70 -26.04
N ASP A 312 23.96 8.02 -26.61
CA ASP A 312 22.76 7.61 -25.89
C ASP A 312 23.03 6.38 -25.00
N LEU A 313 22.54 6.42 -23.77
CA LEU A 313 22.73 5.36 -22.75
C LEU A 313 21.48 4.47 -22.64
N ASN A 314 21.68 3.16 -22.77
CA ASN A 314 20.61 2.16 -22.62
C ASN A 314 20.83 1.41 -21.29
N TRP A 315 20.02 1.76 -20.30
CA TRP A 315 20.17 1.27 -18.93
C TRP A 315 19.53 -0.10 -18.69
N SER A 316 20.22 -0.91 -17.89
CA SER A 316 19.76 -2.13 -17.25
C SER A 316 20.13 -2.11 -15.77
N LEU A 317 19.23 -2.58 -14.91
CA LEU A 317 19.46 -2.71 -13.47
C LEU A 317 19.50 -4.21 -13.16
N ASP A 318 20.50 -4.66 -12.39
CA ASP A 318 20.49 -5.99 -11.79
C ASP A 318 19.95 -5.89 -10.36
N SER A 319 19.11 -6.86 -9.97
CA SER A 319 18.67 -7.10 -8.59
C SER A 319 18.00 -5.92 -7.88
N TYR A 320 17.49 -4.94 -8.63
CA TYR A 320 16.77 -3.78 -8.10
C TYR A 320 15.52 -4.19 -7.32
N SER A 321 15.30 -3.56 -6.17
CA SER A 321 14.06 -3.72 -5.40
C SER A 321 13.53 -2.37 -4.94
N ALA A 322 12.36 -2.00 -5.44
CA ALA A 322 11.59 -0.86 -4.97
C ALA A 322 11.23 -0.94 -3.46
N LYS A 323 11.31 -2.13 -2.85
CA LYS A 323 10.88 -2.40 -1.47
C LYS A 323 12.03 -2.58 -0.47
N LYS A 324 13.28 -2.41 -0.89
CA LYS A 324 14.46 -2.50 -0.02
C LYS A 324 15.34 -1.27 -0.26
N SER A 325 15.76 -0.62 0.81
CA SER A 325 16.66 0.53 0.75
C SER A 325 18.12 0.09 0.55
N GLY A 326 18.93 1.01 0.05
CA GLY A 326 20.36 0.81 -0.18
C GLY A 326 20.80 1.17 -1.60
N GLU A 327 22.06 0.89 -1.88
CA GLU A 327 22.68 1.14 -3.19
C GLU A 327 22.44 -0.02 -4.16
N TYR A 328 22.00 0.31 -5.36
CA TYR A 328 21.84 -0.60 -6.50
C TYR A 328 22.73 -0.13 -7.66
N THR A 329 23.31 -1.07 -8.39
CA THR A 329 24.11 -0.77 -9.59
C THR A 329 23.22 -0.75 -10.82
N ALA A 330 23.19 0.37 -11.53
CA ALA A 330 22.69 0.44 -12.90
C ALA A 330 23.88 0.40 -13.88
N ILE A 331 23.75 -0.35 -14.97
CA ILE A 331 24.75 -0.47 -16.04
C ILE A 331 24.12 0.05 -17.33
N ALA A 332 24.79 0.97 -18.02
CA ALA A 332 24.39 1.47 -19.33
C ALA A 332 25.28 0.91 -20.43
N ASN A 333 24.67 0.45 -21.51
CA ASN A 333 25.35 0.11 -22.76
C ASN A 333 25.13 1.22 -23.81
N PHE A 334 26.17 1.54 -24.59
CA PHE A 334 26.09 2.53 -25.66
C PHE A 334 26.76 2.03 -26.96
N LYS A 335 26.74 2.86 -28.01
CA LYS A 335 27.41 2.57 -29.29
C LYS A 335 28.36 3.72 -29.65
N LEU A 336 29.49 3.39 -30.27
CA LEU A 336 30.41 4.41 -30.76
C LEU A 336 29.76 5.28 -31.86
N PRO A 337 30.00 6.61 -31.87
CA PRO A 337 29.62 7.49 -32.96
C PRO A 337 30.26 7.10 -34.30
N VAL A 338 29.63 7.48 -35.41
CA VAL A 338 30.17 7.27 -36.75
C VAL A 338 31.53 7.95 -36.90
N GLY A 339 32.55 7.18 -37.31
CA GLY A 339 33.93 7.64 -37.44
C GLY A 339 34.75 7.63 -36.15
N ILE A 340 34.22 7.06 -35.06
CA ILE A 340 34.97 6.72 -33.85
C ILE A 340 35.09 5.21 -33.73
N HIS A 341 36.32 4.74 -33.52
CA HIS A 341 36.71 3.34 -33.58
C HIS A 341 37.06 2.79 -32.19
N GLN A 342 37.10 1.46 -32.06
CA GLN A 342 37.63 0.82 -30.86
C GLN A 342 39.12 1.09 -30.67
N THR A 343 39.59 0.89 -29.44
CA THR A 343 41.01 0.72 -29.13
C THR A 343 41.48 -0.71 -29.46
N ASP A 344 42.79 -0.94 -29.46
CA ASP A 344 43.38 -2.29 -29.42
C ASP A 344 44.25 -2.40 -28.15
N PRO A 345 43.90 -3.24 -27.15
CA PRO A 345 42.67 -4.04 -27.06
C PRO A 345 41.40 -3.16 -26.95
N GLU A 346 40.24 -3.75 -27.23
CA GLU A 346 38.95 -3.04 -27.20
C GLU A 346 38.63 -2.46 -25.82
N THR A 347 37.98 -1.29 -25.79
CA THR A 347 37.44 -0.65 -24.57
C THR A 347 36.00 -1.11 -24.36
N ASP A 348 35.66 -1.54 -23.14
CA ASP A 348 34.28 -1.91 -22.79
C ASP A 348 33.31 -0.74 -23.03
N LEU A 349 32.25 -0.97 -23.82
CA LEU A 349 31.26 0.05 -24.19
C LEU A 349 30.10 0.13 -23.20
N GLU A 350 30.43 0.01 -21.92
CA GLU A 350 29.52 0.15 -20.79
C GLU A 350 30.02 1.19 -19.77
N LEU A 351 29.11 1.69 -18.96
CA LEU A 351 29.44 2.42 -17.73
C LEU A 351 28.42 2.08 -16.65
N SER A 352 28.85 2.11 -15.38
CA SER A 352 27.98 1.90 -14.23
C SER A 352 27.77 3.20 -13.44
N THR A 353 26.63 3.28 -12.75
CA THR A 353 26.33 4.33 -11.77
C THR A 353 25.46 3.76 -10.64
N LYS A 354 25.37 4.45 -9.51
CA LYS A 354 24.53 4.00 -8.39
C LYS A 354 23.14 4.61 -8.43
N ILE A 355 22.15 3.79 -8.08
CA ILE A 355 20.82 4.22 -7.66
C ILE A 355 20.76 4.00 -6.15
N LEU A 356 20.63 5.07 -5.37
CA LEU A 356 20.29 4.97 -3.95
C LEU A 356 18.77 4.92 -3.82
N VAL A 357 18.23 3.76 -3.48
CA VAL A 357 16.85 3.68 -2.99
C VAL A 357 16.89 4.13 -1.53
N LYS A 358 16.24 5.27 -1.25
CA LYS A 358 16.14 5.81 0.11
C LYS A 358 15.41 4.81 1.02
N GLU A 359 15.64 4.95 2.32
CA GLU A 359 14.85 4.27 3.35
C GLU A 359 13.35 4.54 3.16
N LYS A 360 12.48 3.62 3.62
CA LYS A 360 11.04 3.91 3.69
C LYS A 360 10.93 5.22 4.44
N LEU A 361 10.24 6.21 3.86
CA LEU A 361 9.83 7.41 4.58
C LEU A 361 8.80 6.98 5.64
N THR A 362 9.31 6.47 6.76
CA THR A 362 8.61 6.54 8.02
C THR A 362 8.38 8.02 8.27
N THR A 363 7.13 8.39 8.50
CA THR A 363 6.81 9.67 9.13
C THR A 363 7.54 9.65 10.45
N LYS A 364 8.60 10.48 10.56
CA LYS A 364 9.45 10.53 11.75
C LYS A 364 8.53 10.64 12.98
N PRO A 365 8.68 9.77 13.99
CA PRO A 365 7.70 9.62 15.04
C PRO A 365 7.24 10.97 15.58
N THR A 366 5.93 11.19 15.53
CA THR A 366 5.27 12.16 16.41
C THR A 366 5.74 11.77 17.82
N SER A 367 6.36 12.68 18.58
CA SER A 367 7.01 12.28 19.83
C SER A 367 6.01 11.64 20.79
N LEU A 368 6.45 10.81 21.74
CA LEU A 368 5.54 10.11 22.66
C LEU A 368 4.58 11.09 23.35
N ASP A 369 5.09 12.25 23.78
CA ASP A 369 4.29 13.35 24.31
C ASP A 369 3.34 13.96 23.26
N ASP A 370 3.78 14.24 22.04
CA ASP A 370 2.90 14.76 20.97
C ASP A 370 1.78 13.76 20.61
N ALA A 371 2.06 12.45 20.63
CA ALA A 371 1.10 11.40 20.32
C ALA A 371 0.06 11.27 21.43
N ILE A 372 0.48 11.37 22.70
CA ILE A 372 -0.40 11.47 23.87
C ILE A 372 -1.25 12.73 23.78
N ASN A 373 -0.65 13.90 23.54
CA ASN A 373 -1.35 15.19 23.40
C ASN A 373 -2.41 15.13 22.30
N LYS A 374 -2.12 14.49 21.16
CA LYS A 374 -3.10 14.22 20.09
C LYS A 374 -4.26 13.35 20.57
N ALA A 375 -3.98 12.21 21.19
CA ALA A 375 -5.02 11.28 21.67
C ALA A 375 -5.90 11.90 22.78
N VAL A 376 -5.31 12.68 23.67
CA VAL A 376 -6.02 13.50 24.66
C VAL A 376 -6.92 14.54 23.98
N ASN A 377 -6.41 15.25 22.97
CA ASN A 377 -7.20 16.23 22.22
C ASN A 377 -8.34 15.59 21.40
N TYR A 378 -8.19 14.34 20.94
CA TYR A 378 -9.29 13.57 20.39
C TYR A 378 -10.41 13.38 21.43
N TYR A 379 -10.09 12.90 22.63
CA TYR A 379 -11.08 12.68 23.70
C TYR A 379 -11.67 13.97 24.29
N LYS A 380 -10.97 15.11 24.22
CA LYS A 380 -11.54 16.44 24.54
C LYS A 380 -12.63 16.90 23.55
N ASN A 381 -12.74 16.25 22.38
CA ASN A 381 -13.82 16.48 21.40
C ASN A 381 -14.77 15.28 21.27
N ASN A 382 -14.35 14.09 21.71
CA ASN A 382 -15.06 12.81 21.62
C ASN A 382 -15.05 12.13 23.00
N ASN A 383 -15.57 12.83 24.02
CA ASN A 383 -15.53 12.36 25.41
C ASN A 383 -16.09 10.92 25.51
N PRO A 384 -15.53 10.06 26.38
CA PRO A 384 -16.12 8.77 26.72
C PRO A 384 -17.62 8.86 27.02
N GLY A 385 -18.37 7.79 26.71
CA GLY A 385 -19.82 7.72 26.84
C GLY A 385 -20.27 6.90 28.04
N ASP A 386 -19.90 5.62 28.08
CA ASP A 386 -20.39 4.62 29.03
C ASP A 386 -19.29 3.58 29.36
N PRO A 387 -19.14 3.13 30.62
CA PRO A 387 -18.14 2.14 31.01
C PRO A 387 -18.12 0.84 30.18
N ASN A 388 -19.27 0.34 29.69
CA ASN A 388 -19.29 -0.90 28.89
C ASN A 388 -18.60 -0.74 27.54
N GLY A 389 -18.65 0.47 26.98
CA GLY A 389 -17.91 0.86 25.78
C GLY A 389 -16.48 1.28 26.09
N ASP A 390 -16.29 2.15 27.08
CA ASP A 390 -15.15 3.09 27.12
C ASP A 390 -14.28 3.01 28.38
N TRP A 391 -14.43 2.00 29.24
CA TRP A 391 -13.59 1.80 30.45
C TRP A 391 -12.08 2.01 30.23
N GLU A 392 -11.50 1.41 29.18
CA GLU A 392 -10.09 1.59 28.80
C GLU A 392 -9.71 3.06 28.47
N ALA A 393 -10.67 3.88 28.01
CA ALA A 393 -10.42 5.29 27.71
C ALA A 393 -10.32 6.12 29.00
N TYR A 394 -11.19 5.88 29.99
CA TYR A 394 -11.07 6.53 31.31
C TYR A 394 -9.73 6.19 31.98
N VAL A 395 -9.32 4.92 31.95
CA VAL A 395 -8.01 4.46 32.46
C VAL A 395 -6.84 5.11 31.71
N GLY A 396 -6.88 5.16 30.37
CA GLY A 396 -5.83 5.79 29.57
C GLY A 396 -5.72 7.30 29.79
N LEU A 397 -6.86 8.00 29.93
CA LEU A 397 -6.91 9.44 30.21
C LEU A 397 -6.36 9.78 31.60
N TRP A 398 -6.72 8.98 32.61
CA TRP A 398 -6.13 9.07 33.94
C TRP A 398 -4.61 8.85 33.90
N GLY A 399 -4.16 7.77 33.24
CA GLY A 399 -2.76 7.35 33.25
C GLY A 399 -1.79 8.36 32.64
N VAL A 400 -2.24 9.15 31.67
CA VAL A 400 -1.45 10.25 31.08
C VAL A 400 -1.54 11.57 31.84
N GLY A 401 -2.55 11.74 32.72
CA GLY A 401 -2.78 12.94 33.55
C GLY A 401 -3.87 13.90 33.04
N ASP A 402 -4.71 13.49 32.09
CA ASP A 402 -5.73 14.33 31.42
C ASP A 402 -7.16 13.77 31.64
N VAL A 403 -7.56 13.64 32.90
CA VAL A 403 -8.95 13.32 33.28
C VAL A 403 -9.91 14.40 32.74
N ILE A 404 -10.99 13.99 32.11
CA ILE A 404 -11.95 14.87 31.43
C ILE A 404 -13.05 15.32 32.41
N ASP A 405 -12.96 16.56 32.88
CA ASP A 405 -13.96 17.22 33.74
C ASP A 405 -15.36 17.29 33.09
N LYS A 406 -16.24 16.39 33.51
CA LYS A 406 -17.63 16.19 33.04
C LYS A 406 -18.38 15.37 34.09
N ASP A 407 -19.56 15.82 34.53
CA ASP A 407 -20.44 15.04 35.44
C ASP A 407 -21.08 13.89 34.64
N TYR A 408 -20.75 12.63 34.95
CA TYR A 408 -21.34 11.47 34.28
C TYR A 408 -22.43 10.83 35.17
N ASN A 409 -23.65 10.74 34.64
CA ASN A 409 -24.78 10.12 35.35
C ASN A 409 -24.47 8.72 35.91
N TRP A 410 -23.62 7.93 35.24
CA TRP A 410 -23.26 6.57 35.64
C TRP A 410 -22.34 6.51 36.87
N GLU A 411 -21.67 7.60 37.24
CA GLU A 411 -20.85 7.68 38.45
C GLU A 411 -21.76 7.74 39.69
N SER A 412 -22.80 8.57 39.65
CA SER A 412 -23.69 8.82 40.80
C SER A 412 -24.85 7.83 40.95
N ILE A 413 -25.20 7.10 39.89
CA ILE A 413 -26.42 6.27 39.81
C ILE A 413 -26.05 4.81 39.53
N ASP A 414 -26.60 3.87 40.31
CA ASP A 414 -26.42 2.44 40.08
C ASP A 414 -26.93 2.02 38.69
N PRO A 415 -26.10 1.41 37.82
CA PRO A 415 -26.50 0.94 36.50
C PRO A 415 -27.40 -0.31 36.51
N GLY A 416 -27.69 -0.89 37.67
CA GLY A 416 -28.66 -1.97 37.88
C GLY A 416 -28.11 -3.39 37.70
N PHE A 417 -26.79 -3.57 37.52
CA PHE A 417 -26.21 -4.92 37.47
C PHE A 417 -26.08 -5.51 38.88
N GLY A 418 -26.47 -6.78 39.05
CA GLY A 418 -26.38 -7.49 40.33
C GLY A 418 -24.96 -7.93 40.69
N ALA A 419 -24.69 -8.10 41.99
CA ALA A 419 -23.38 -8.45 42.54
C ALA A 419 -22.72 -9.71 41.95
N ASN A 420 -23.51 -10.73 41.61
CA ASN A 420 -23.01 -11.97 41.00
C ASN A 420 -23.41 -12.04 39.51
N ILE A 421 -22.80 -11.17 38.69
CA ILE A 421 -23.04 -11.11 37.25
C ILE A 421 -21.98 -11.89 36.46
N SER A 422 -22.41 -12.56 35.38
CA SER A 422 -21.53 -13.35 34.52
C SER A 422 -20.66 -12.48 33.58
N GLY A 423 -21.13 -11.29 33.20
CA GLY A 423 -20.44 -10.37 32.32
C GLY A 423 -19.30 -9.59 32.99
N ASN A 424 -18.85 -8.51 32.34
CA ASN A 424 -17.68 -7.72 32.75
C ASN A 424 -18.06 -6.38 33.40
N GLU A 425 -19.32 -6.20 33.77
CA GLU A 425 -19.86 -4.93 34.23
C GLU A 425 -19.13 -4.43 35.49
N THR A 426 -18.95 -5.29 36.50
CA THR A 426 -18.21 -4.98 37.73
C THR A 426 -16.77 -4.51 37.45
N ILE A 427 -16.08 -5.15 36.51
CA ILE A 427 -14.71 -4.81 36.10
C ILE A 427 -14.66 -3.46 35.40
N ARG A 428 -15.51 -3.28 34.38
CA ARG A 428 -15.51 -2.06 33.55
C ARG A 428 -15.92 -0.83 34.34
N TYR A 429 -16.92 -0.96 35.21
CA TYR A 429 -17.34 0.13 36.09
C TYR A 429 -16.30 0.42 37.17
N GLY A 430 -15.71 -0.60 37.81
CA GLY A 430 -14.62 -0.41 38.77
C GLY A 430 -13.44 0.36 38.17
N TYR A 431 -12.97 -0.04 36.98
CA TYR A 431 -11.92 0.70 36.27
C TYR A 431 -12.32 2.08 35.76
N SER A 432 -13.58 2.29 35.38
CA SER A 432 -14.06 3.61 34.98
C SER A 432 -14.13 4.57 36.18
N LEU A 433 -14.56 4.09 37.34
CA LEU A 433 -14.54 4.84 38.60
C LEU A 433 -13.12 5.21 39.00
N LEU A 434 -12.19 4.24 39.04
CA LEU A 434 -10.77 4.50 39.32
C LEU A 434 -10.15 5.48 38.31
N GLY A 435 -10.48 5.33 37.01
CA GLY A 435 -10.08 6.25 35.94
C GLY A 435 -10.73 7.64 36.02
N GLN A 436 -11.72 7.88 36.89
CA GLN A 436 -12.23 9.20 37.26
C GLN A 436 -11.84 9.61 38.70
N GLY A 437 -10.95 8.86 39.36
CA GLY A 437 -10.49 9.14 40.73
C GLY A 437 -11.51 8.82 41.82
N GLN A 438 -12.50 7.97 41.53
CA GLN A 438 -13.54 7.53 42.47
C GLN A 438 -13.25 6.14 43.05
N ASP A 439 -13.68 5.89 44.28
CA ASP A 439 -13.51 4.61 44.98
C ASP A 439 -14.63 3.59 44.63
N PRO A 440 -14.30 2.42 44.03
CA PRO A 440 -15.26 1.34 43.79
C PRO A 440 -15.68 0.56 45.06
N SER A 441 -15.04 0.78 46.21
CA SER A 441 -15.28 0.03 47.45
C SER A 441 -16.51 0.49 48.24
N ASN A 442 -16.98 1.72 48.02
CA ASN A 442 -18.12 2.31 48.72
C ASN A 442 -18.95 3.24 47.82
N ILE A 443 -19.48 2.68 46.73
CA ILE A 443 -20.20 3.40 45.67
C ILE A 443 -21.72 3.11 45.71
N TRP A 444 -22.53 3.92 45.02
CA TRP A 444 -23.98 3.74 44.78
C TRP A 444 -24.85 3.37 46.00
N GLY A 445 -24.46 3.80 47.20
CA GLY A 445 -25.20 3.55 48.43
C GLY A 445 -24.69 2.36 49.26
N GLY A 446 -23.39 2.07 49.17
CA GLY A 446 -22.70 1.05 49.99
C GLY A 446 -22.34 -0.24 49.25
N ARG A 447 -22.30 -0.22 47.91
CA ARG A 447 -21.77 -1.31 47.11
C ARG A 447 -20.25 -1.27 47.08
N ASN A 448 -19.66 -2.46 47.13
CA ASN A 448 -18.21 -2.66 47.04
C ASN A 448 -17.93 -3.57 45.84
N LEU A 449 -17.51 -2.97 44.73
CA LEU A 449 -17.34 -3.69 43.47
C LEU A 449 -16.17 -4.68 43.52
N PHE A 450 -15.14 -4.46 44.35
CA PHE A 450 -14.07 -5.43 44.59
C PHE A 450 -14.61 -6.68 45.29
N LYS A 451 -15.36 -6.51 46.38
CA LYS A 451 -15.97 -7.61 47.15
C LYS A 451 -16.98 -8.41 46.31
N GLU A 452 -17.79 -7.71 45.52
CA GLU A 452 -18.72 -8.34 44.56
C GLU A 452 -17.96 -9.16 43.51
N LEU A 453 -16.92 -8.59 42.90
CA LEU A 453 -16.09 -9.26 41.90
C LEU A 453 -15.36 -10.49 42.47
N ALA A 454 -14.80 -10.41 43.68
CA ALA A 454 -14.18 -11.56 44.34
C ALA A 454 -15.19 -12.72 44.54
N SER A 455 -16.45 -12.41 44.86
CA SER A 455 -17.52 -13.42 45.00
C SER A 455 -17.94 -14.09 43.68
N GLN A 456 -17.47 -13.59 42.52
CA GLN A 456 -17.69 -14.18 41.20
C GLN A 456 -16.60 -15.21 40.82
N GLN A 457 -15.58 -15.44 41.67
CA GLN A 457 -14.61 -16.50 41.48
C GLN A 457 -15.24 -17.88 41.74
N LYS A 458 -14.92 -18.87 40.91
CA LYS A 458 -15.30 -20.28 41.15
C LYS A 458 -14.28 -21.03 42.00
N ASP A 459 -14.69 -22.20 42.49
CA ASP A 459 -13.84 -23.17 43.21
C ASP A 459 -12.55 -23.56 42.45
N ASP A 460 -12.58 -23.55 41.11
CA ASP A 460 -11.44 -23.84 40.23
C ASP A 460 -10.49 -22.64 40.00
N GLY A 461 -10.78 -21.49 40.64
CA GLY A 461 -10.05 -20.25 40.50
C GLY A 461 -10.48 -19.37 39.32
N SER A 462 -11.40 -19.83 38.47
CA SER A 462 -11.77 -19.14 37.24
C SER A 462 -12.87 -18.10 37.43
N PHE A 463 -12.74 -16.98 36.72
CA PHE A 463 -13.78 -15.98 36.48
C PHE A 463 -14.44 -16.17 35.09
N THR A 464 -14.70 -17.43 34.70
CA THR A 464 -15.39 -17.88 33.46
C THR A 464 -14.65 -17.76 32.12
N THR A 465 -14.07 -16.61 31.76
CA THR A 465 -13.42 -16.40 30.44
C THR A 465 -12.05 -15.77 30.63
N LEU A 466 -11.11 -15.98 29.72
CA LEU A 466 -9.75 -15.45 29.84
C LEU A 466 -9.73 -13.92 30.02
N GLY A 467 -10.49 -13.17 29.22
CA GLY A 467 -10.59 -11.71 29.38
C GLY A 467 -11.13 -11.30 30.76
N LYS A 468 -12.13 -12.02 31.28
CA LYS A 468 -12.64 -11.77 32.63
C LYS A 468 -11.65 -12.21 33.72
N GLN A 469 -10.91 -13.30 33.53
CA GLN A 469 -9.85 -13.77 34.44
C GLN A 469 -8.80 -12.68 34.67
N LEU A 470 -8.28 -12.14 33.56
CA LEU A 470 -7.19 -11.18 33.54
C LEU A 470 -7.56 -9.88 34.27
N PHE A 471 -8.64 -9.24 33.84
CA PHE A 471 -9.06 -7.98 34.44
C PHE A 471 -9.80 -8.13 35.78
N ALA A 472 -10.22 -9.35 36.17
CA ALA A 472 -10.64 -9.62 37.54
C ALA A 472 -9.43 -9.67 38.49
N MET A 473 -8.37 -10.40 38.13
CA MET A 473 -7.13 -10.43 38.91
C MET A 473 -6.58 -9.01 39.10
N LEU A 474 -6.37 -8.28 38.00
CA LEU A 474 -5.83 -6.92 38.03
C LEU A 474 -6.65 -5.94 38.88
N LEU A 475 -7.99 -5.99 38.83
CA LEU A 475 -8.82 -5.05 39.58
C LEU A 475 -8.88 -5.41 41.08
N LEU A 476 -8.88 -6.69 41.41
CA LEU A 476 -8.86 -7.16 42.79
C LEU A 476 -7.48 -6.96 43.45
N ASP A 477 -6.41 -7.04 42.68
CA ASP A 477 -5.05 -6.73 43.15
C ASP A 477 -4.88 -5.22 43.39
N ALA A 478 -5.30 -4.36 42.46
CA ALA A 478 -5.33 -2.91 42.67
C ALA A 478 -6.20 -2.52 43.89
N GLY A 479 -7.33 -3.20 44.12
CA GLY A 479 -8.15 -3.00 45.31
C GLY A 479 -7.46 -3.40 46.63
N GLU A 480 -6.61 -4.43 46.62
CA GLU A 480 -5.82 -4.84 47.80
C GLU A 480 -4.69 -3.83 48.08
N GLU A 481 -4.03 -3.33 47.02
CA GLU A 481 -2.99 -2.30 47.11
C GLU A 481 -3.52 -0.97 47.66
N MET A 482 -4.71 -0.56 47.23
CA MET A 482 -5.46 0.59 47.78
C MET A 482 -5.89 0.37 49.24
N GLY A 483 -5.89 -0.87 49.74
CA GLY A 483 -6.33 -1.24 51.10
C GLY A 483 -7.85 -1.38 51.26
N ALA A 484 -8.59 -1.62 50.17
CA ALA A 484 -10.03 -1.83 50.19
C ALA A 484 -10.42 -3.24 50.72
N ASP A 485 -11.69 -3.39 51.12
CA ASP A 485 -12.27 -4.71 51.42
C ASP A 485 -12.51 -5.50 50.12
N VAL A 486 -11.48 -6.25 49.69
CA VAL A 486 -11.52 -7.15 48.52
C VAL A 486 -12.23 -8.49 48.81
N GLY A 487 -12.94 -8.62 49.94
CA GLY A 487 -13.68 -9.82 50.29
C GLY A 487 -12.80 -11.08 50.40
N ASP A 488 -13.19 -12.13 49.69
CA ASP A 488 -12.50 -13.42 49.71
C ASP A 488 -11.26 -13.48 48.78
N TRP A 489 -10.74 -12.36 48.28
CA TRP A 489 -9.52 -12.28 47.46
C TRP A 489 -8.21 -12.50 48.25
N ASN A 490 -8.20 -13.53 49.09
CA ASN A 490 -7.07 -13.90 49.91
C ASN A 490 -6.02 -14.72 49.13
N LYS A 491 -4.86 -14.98 49.76
CA LYS A 491 -3.72 -15.72 49.18
C LYS A 491 -4.07 -17.08 48.55
N GLU A 492 -5.02 -17.84 49.10
CA GLU A 492 -5.43 -19.12 48.51
C GLU A 492 -6.17 -18.89 47.18
N ASN A 493 -7.11 -17.95 47.17
CA ASN A 493 -7.94 -17.61 46.03
C ASN A 493 -7.15 -16.88 44.91
N LYS A 494 -6.19 -16.03 45.28
CA LYS A 494 -5.15 -15.52 44.36
C LYS A 494 -4.39 -16.67 43.70
N GLN A 495 -3.90 -17.65 44.47
CA GLN A 495 -3.16 -18.79 43.89
C GLN A 495 -4.03 -19.66 42.97
N LYS A 496 -5.31 -19.88 43.30
CA LYS A 496 -6.26 -20.55 42.38
C LYS A 496 -6.41 -19.77 41.08
N ALA A 497 -6.52 -18.44 41.14
CA ALA A 497 -6.63 -17.60 39.94
C ALA A 497 -5.37 -17.64 39.06
N ILE A 498 -4.18 -17.57 39.67
CA ILE A 498 -2.89 -17.74 38.98
C ILE A 498 -2.83 -19.10 38.29
N ASN A 499 -3.14 -20.19 39.01
CA ASN A 499 -3.13 -21.54 38.44
C ASN A 499 -4.16 -21.71 37.30
N SER A 500 -5.33 -21.06 37.41
CA SER A 500 -6.38 -21.04 36.39
C SER A 500 -5.98 -20.21 35.16
N LEU A 501 -5.21 -19.13 35.34
CA LEU A 501 -4.62 -18.36 34.24
C LEU A 501 -3.51 -19.16 33.55
N LEU A 502 -2.54 -19.70 34.29
CA LEU A 502 -1.43 -20.48 33.76
C LEU A 502 -1.88 -21.72 32.96
N SER A 503 -3.04 -22.32 33.31
CA SER A 503 -3.60 -23.44 32.55
C SER A 503 -4.17 -23.07 31.17
N GLN A 504 -4.23 -21.77 30.84
CA GLN A 504 -4.67 -21.22 29.55
C GLN A 504 -3.49 -20.76 28.66
N GLN A 505 -2.25 -21.09 29.03
CA GLN A 505 -1.07 -20.94 28.15
C GLN A 505 -0.96 -22.12 27.17
N ASN A 506 -0.73 -21.82 25.89
CA ASN A 506 -0.50 -22.76 24.80
C ASN A 506 0.94 -23.29 24.80
N GLU A 507 1.18 -24.37 24.05
CA GLU A 507 2.52 -24.97 23.90
C GLU A 507 3.57 -24.01 23.30
N ASP A 508 3.14 -23.04 22.47
CA ASP A 508 4.00 -22.03 21.85
C ASP A 508 4.29 -20.80 22.74
N GLY A 509 3.75 -20.79 23.97
CA GLY A 509 3.92 -19.70 24.94
C GLY A 509 2.82 -18.63 24.91
N SER A 510 1.94 -18.63 23.91
CA SER A 510 0.82 -17.70 23.85
C SER A 510 -0.30 -18.02 24.85
N PHE A 511 -1.22 -17.08 25.07
CA PHE A 511 -2.43 -17.29 25.86
C PHE A 511 -3.71 -17.24 25.02
N GLY A 512 -4.69 -18.08 25.39
CA GLY A 512 -6.03 -18.11 24.76
C GLY A 512 -6.08 -18.89 23.44
N PHE A 513 -7.29 -19.11 22.91
CA PHE A 513 -7.53 -19.91 21.70
C PHE A 513 -7.64 -19.07 20.40
N PHE A 514 -7.61 -17.74 20.53
CA PHE A 514 -7.88 -16.75 19.49
C PHE A 514 -7.31 -15.41 19.94
N SER A 515 -6.83 -14.55 19.03
CA SER A 515 -6.15 -13.27 19.37
C SER A 515 -4.97 -13.46 20.33
N HIS A 516 -4.05 -14.37 19.98
CA HIS A 516 -2.92 -14.77 20.83
C HIS A 516 -2.03 -13.60 21.25
N LEU A 517 -1.82 -12.59 20.39
CA LEU A 517 -1.06 -11.38 20.74
C LEU A 517 -1.74 -10.60 21.88
N ASP A 518 -3.03 -10.31 21.72
CA ASP A 518 -3.82 -9.47 22.62
C ASP A 518 -3.87 -10.10 24.03
N TYR A 519 -4.22 -11.40 24.10
CA TYR A 519 -4.28 -12.12 25.36
C TYR A 519 -2.91 -12.39 25.98
N THR A 520 -1.86 -12.62 25.20
CA THR A 520 -0.49 -12.74 25.75
C THR A 520 -0.04 -11.41 26.35
N GLY A 521 -0.35 -10.29 25.69
CA GLY A 521 -0.15 -8.94 26.22
C GLY A 521 -0.84 -8.75 27.57
N TRP A 522 -2.15 -8.96 27.65
CA TRP A 522 -2.90 -8.83 28.90
C TRP A 522 -2.50 -9.84 29.99
N SER A 523 -2.13 -11.08 29.63
CA SER A 523 -1.56 -12.07 30.55
C SER A 523 -0.25 -11.62 31.18
N LEU A 524 0.63 -10.95 30.42
CA LEU A 524 1.87 -10.40 30.98
C LEU A 524 1.59 -9.32 32.04
N ILE A 525 0.53 -8.50 31.86
CA ILE A 525 0.10 -7.53 32.89
C ILE A 525 -0.40 -8.26 34.14
N ALA A 526 -1.33 -9.22 33.98
CA ALA A 526 -1.92 -9.97 35.09
C ALA A 526 -0.95 -10.91 35.83
N LEU A 527 0.25 -11.16 35.27
CA LEU A 527 1.29 -11.99 35.86
C LEU A 527 2.50 -11.19 36.39
N SER A 528 2.62 -9.88 36.11
CA SER A 528 3.85 -9.14 36.41
C SER A 528 4.20 -9.09 37.90
N GLU A 529 3.22 -8.86 38.78
CA GLU A 529 3.44 -8.79 40.23
C GLU A 529 3.59 -10.18 40.87
N TYR A 530 3.36 -11.24 40.08
CA TYR A 530 3.53 -12.63 40.48
C TYR A 530 4.84 -13.25 39.96
N LYS A 531 5.71 -12.49 39.28
CA LYS A 531 6.95 -12.98 38.63
C LYS A 531 8.01 -13.58 39.56
N GLU A 532 7.89 -13.38 40.87
CA GLU A 532 8.69 -14.07 41.88
C GLU A 532 8.29 -15.55 42.08
N GLN A 533 7.09 -15.95 41.63
CA GLN A 533 6.72 -17.37 41.53
C GLN A 533 7.41 -18.00 40.31
N LYS A 534 8.12 -19.11 40.51
CA LYS A 534 8.90 -19.78 39.46
C LYS A 534 8.03 -20.15 38.25
N GLU A 535 6.86 -20.73 38.50
CA GLU A 535 5.93 -21.22 37.47
C GLU A 535 5.35 -20.04 36.65
N VAL A 536 5.14 -18.88 37.28
CA VAL A 536 4.74 -17.64 36.60
C VAL A 536 5.89 -17.09 35.76
N ASN A 537 7.11 -17.05 36.31
CA ASN A 537 8.30 -16.60 35.59
C ASN A 537 8.56 -17.48 34.34
N GLU A 538 8.42 -18.81 34.46
CA GLU A 538 8.50 -19.73 33.32
C GLU A 538 7.42 -19.46 32.25
N ALA A 539 6.21 -19.06 32.64
CA ALA A 539 5.16 -18.67 31.70
C ALA A 539 5.41 -17.29 31.05
N ILE A 540 5.92 -16.31 31.81
CA ILE A 540 6.34 -14.99 31.30
C ILE A 540 7.43 -15.16 30.24
N ASN A 541 8.50 -15.93 30.52
CA ASN A 541 9.58 -16.13 29.54
C ASN A 541 9.09 -16.75 28.22
N LYS A 542 8.25 -17.79 28.28
CA LYS A 542 7.62 -18.36 27.06
C LYS A 542 6.75 -17.34 26.31
N SER A 543 6.06 -16.46 27.04
CA SER A 543 5.25 -15.39 26.44
C SER A 543 6.13 -14.36 25.71
N LEU A 544 7.29 -14.01 26.29
CA LEU A 544 8.28 -13.15 25.64
C LEU A 544 8.89 -13.84 24.42
N GLU A 545 9.23 -15.13 24.48
CA GLU A 545 9.68 -15.93 23.32
C GLU A 545 8.61 -15.99 22.21
N PHE A 546 7.34 -16.24 22.57
CA PHE A 546 6.20 -16.19 21.65
C PHE A 546 6.13 -14.84 20.94
N LEU A 547 6.05 -13.74 21.69
CA LEU A 547 5.99 -12.39 21.14
C LEU A 547 7.21 -12.08 20.27
N LYS A 548 8.39 -12.62 20.62
CA LYS A 548 9.61 -12.45 19.81
C LYS A 548 9.53 -13.15 18.47
N SER A 549 8.89 -14.32 18.41
CA SER A 549 8.63 -15.04 17.15
C SER A 549 7.64 -14.30 16.23
N LYS A 550 6.80 -13.41 16.77
CA LYS A 550 5.79 -12.62 16.04
C LYS A 550 6.25 -11.20 15.71
N GLN A 551 7.43 -10.78 16.16
CA GLN A 551 7.91 -9.41 15.96
C GLN A 551 8.49 -9.23 14.54
N THR A 552 7.92 -8.27 13.83
CA THR A 552 8.27 -7.84 12.46
C THR A 552 9.49 -6.91 12.42
N ASP A 553 10.05 -6.72 11.23
CA ASP A 553 11.22 -5.86 11.01
C ASP A 553 10.96 -4.36 11.27
N ASN A 554 9.70 -3.92 11.38
CA ASN A 554 9.36 -2.54 11.78
C ASN A 554 8.98 -2.37 13.27
N GLY A 555 9.22 -3.39 14.09
CA GLY A 555 8.95 -3.38 15.54
C GLY A 555 7.54 -3.85 15.92
N SER A 556 6.59 -3.83 14.96
CA SER A 556 5.22 -4.32 15.11
C SER A 556 5.13 -5.84 15.29
N PHE A 557 3.96 -6.35 15.66
CA PHE A 557 3.67 -7.77 15.81
C PHE A 557 2.61 -8.25 14.80
N VAL A 558 2.71 -9.51 14.35
CA VAL A 558 1.72 -10.16 13.46
C VAL A 558 1.49 -11.61 13.89
N ASP A 559 0.23 -12.01 14.00
CA ASP A 559 -0.19 -13.39 14.16
C ASP A 559 -1.53 -13.66 13.45
N ASN A 560 -1.80 -14.93 13.11
CA ASN A 560 -2.99 -15.34 12.33
C ASN A 560 -4.12 -15.98 13.18
N SER A 561 -4.00 -15.98 14.52
CA SER A 561 -5.05 -16.48 15.43
C SER A 561 -6.19 -15.49 15.70
N GLY A 562 -6.08 -14.24 15.23
CA GLY A 562 -6.98 -13.13 15.59
C GLY A 562 -7.94 -12.71 14.48
N TRP A 563 -8.41 -11.47 14.58
CA TRP A 563 -9.08 -10.77 13.47
C TRP A 563 -8.02 -10.17 12.54
N GLY A 564 -8.05 -10.52 11.25
CA GLY A 564 -7.01 -10.15 10.31
C GLY A 564 -5.76 -11.05 10.43
N GLY A 565 -4.73 -10.71 9.66
CA GLY A 565 -3.43 -11.38 9.64
C GLY A 565 -2.30 -10.40 9.34
N GLY A 566 -2.48 -9.16 9.79
CA GLY A 566 -1.61 -8.03 9.52
C GLY A 566 -1.32 -7.23 10.79
N GLU A 567 -0.47 -6.22 10.62
CA GLU A 567 -0.08 -5.31 11.70
C GLU A 567 -1.27 -4.41 12.07
N ASN A 568 -1.64 -4.38 13.35
CA ASN A 568 -2.78 -3.61 13.82
C ASN A 568 -2.52 -2.97 15.19
N SER A 569 -3.08 -1.78 15.43
CA SER A 569 -2.79 -0.99 16.64
C SER A 569 -3.25 -1.68 17.93
N ASN A 570 -4.37 -2.42 17.90
CA ASN A 570 -4.95 -3.08 19.07
C ASN A 570 -4.01 -4.14 19.63
N SER A 571 -3.56 -5.08 18.80
CA SER A 571 -2.61 -6.12 19.23
C SER A 571 -1.28 -5.54 19.71
N ILE A 572 -0.75 -4.51 19.03
CA ILE A 572 0.49 -3.85 19.45
C ILE A 572 0.29 -3.16 20.81
N ALA A 573 -0.82 -2.45 21.01
CA ALA A 573 -1.11 -1.78 22.27
C ALA A 573 -1.20 -2.76 23.44
N CYS A 574 -1.85 -3.92 23.27
CA CYS A 574 -1.93 -4.94 24.31
C CYS A 574 -0.54 -5.55 24.61
N VAL A 575 0.27 -5.79 23.58
CA VAL A 575 1.64 -6.30 23.74
C VAL A 575 2.54 -5.27 24.44
N VAL A 576 2.46 -3.99 24.08
CA VAL A 576 3.23 -2.91 24.72
C VAL A 576 2.93 -2.82 26.22
N GLN A 577 1.65 -2.86 26.61
CA GLN A 577 1.26 -2.88 28.03
C GLN A 577 1.86 -4.10 28.76
N GLY A 578 1.79 -5.28 28.15
CA GLY A 578 2.36 -6.51 28.72
C GLY A 578 3.88 -6.47 28.90
N LEU A 579 4.61 -5.98 27.90
CA LEU A 579 6.08 -5.83 27.96
C LEU A 579 6.50 -4.84 29.06
N VAL A 580 5.86 -3.68 29.11
CA VAL A 580 6.12 -2.67 30.15
C VAL A 580 5.79 -3.21 31.54
N ALA A 581 4.68 -3.95 31.71
CA ALA A 581 4.28 -4.50 33.00
C ALA A 581 5.32 -5.46 33.60
N VAL A 582 5.86 -6.40 32.82
CA VAL A 582 6.88 -7.33 33.34
C VAL A 582 8.24 -6.66 33.59
N GLY A 583 8.51 -5.54 32.91
CA GLY A 583 9.70 -4.71 33.11
C GLY A 583 10.70 -4.75 31.93
N GLU A 584 10.25 -5.08 30.72
CA GLU A 584 11.08 -4.96 29.52
C GLU A 584 11.23 -3.48 29.14
N ASP A 585 12.46 -2.99 29.00
CA ASP A 585 12.69 -1.68 28.39
C ASP A 585 12.34 -1.77 26.90
N VAL A 586 11.38 -0.96 26.48
CA VAL A 586 10.84 -0.91 25.11
C VAL A 586 11.08 0.45 24.43
N LEU A 587 11.86 1.34 25.08
CA LEU A 587 12.20 2.69 24.62
C LEU A 587 13.70 2.90 24.39
N ASP A 588 14.59 2.13 25.03
CA ASP A 588 16.02 2.10 24.70
C ASP A 588 16.22 1.69 23.23
N PRO A 589 16.91 2.50 22.39
CA PRO A 589 17.29 2.11 21.03
C PRO A 589 18.11 0.81 20.92
N ASN A 590 18.70 0.33 22.03
CA ASN A 590 19.44 -0.92 22.12
C ASN A 590 18.61 -2.09 22.66
N SER A 591 17.34 -1.85 23.04
CA SER A 591 16.41 -2.87 23.52
C SER A 591 16.29 -4.01 22.50
N PRO A 592 16.16 -5.28 22.94
CA PRO A 592 15.87 -6.38 22.03
C PRO A 592 14.57 -6.15 21.25
N TRP A 593 13.64 -5.31 21.72
CA TRP A 593 12.37 -4.97 21.07
C TRP A 593 12.47 -3.92 19.96
N VAL A 594 13.67 -3.37 19.71
CA VAL A 594 13.92 -2.50 18.55
C VAL A 594 14.23 -3.35 17.31
N LYS A 595 13.65 -2.97 16.16
CA LYS A 595 13.80 -3.65 14.87
C LYS A 595 14.02 -2.64 13.75
N ASP A 596 15.14 -2.77 13.04
CA ASP A 596 15.63 -1.84 12.01
C ASP A 596 15.52 -0.35 12.41
N GLY A 597 15.83 -0.06 13.68
CA GLY A 597 15.79 1.29 14.27
C GLY A 597 14.41 1.77 14.76
N ASN A 598 13.36 0.96 14.60
CA ASN A 598 12.00 1.27 15.06
C ASN A 598 11.73 0.60 16.42
N THR A 599 11.24 1.37 17.40
CA THR A 599 10.71 0.85 18.67
C THR A 599 9.28 0.31 18.48
N VAL A 600 8.78 -0.43 19.48
CA VAL A 600 7.36 -0.80 19.53
C VAL A 600 6.43 0.42 19.70
N ALA A 601 6.94 1.53 20.24
CA ALA A 601 6.20 2.79 20.33
C ALA A 601 6.01 3.42 18.95
N ASP A 602 7.06 3.43 18.11
CA ASP A 602 6.98 3.90 16.72
C ASP A 602 6.03 3.02 15.89
N ALA A 603 6.10 1.70 16.13
CA ALA A 603 5.21 0.71 15.53
C ALA A 603 3.73 0.88 15.94
N LEU A 604 3.45 1.50 17.09
CA LEU A 604 2.08 1.86 17.51
C LEU A 604 1.67 3.23 16.95
N ILE A 605 2.54 4.25 17.08
CA ILE A 605 2.27 5.65 16.71
C ILE A 605 2.01 5.80 15.20
N LYS A 606 2.54 4.90 14.34
CA LYS A 606 2.25 4.90 12.88
C LYS A 606 0.76 4.77 12.53
N PHE A 607 -0.09 4.25 13.44
CA PHE A 607 -1.54 4.13 13.22
C PHE A 607 -2.34 5.37 13.66
N GLN A 608 -1.69 6.41 14.21
CA GLN A 608 -2.38 7.62 14.67
C GLN A 608 -2.73 8.57 13.51
N GLN A 609 -4.00 8.99 13.44
CA GLN A 609 -4.49 10.01 12.51
C GLN A 609 -4.15 11.44 12.98
N ASP A 610 -4.31 12.42 12.08
CA ASP A 610 -4.17 13.85 12.39
C ASP A 610 -5.16 14.36 13.45
N ASP A 611 -6.32 13.72 13.62
CA ASP A 611 -7.29 14.03 14.67
C ASP A 611 -6.94 13.43 16.04
N GLY A 612 -5.90 12.60 16.11
CA GLY A 612 -5.39 11.93 17.30
C GLY A 612 -5.96 10.54 17.58
N SER A 613 -6.98 10.10 16.85
CA SER A 613 -7.53 8.74 16.94
C SER A 613 -6.72 7.73 16.14
N PHE A 614 -6.72 6.47 16.57
CA PHE A 614 -5.94 5.40 15.95
C PHE A 614 -6.80 4.59 14.97
N TRP A 615 -6.24 4.26 13.80
CA TRP A 615 -6.79 3.23 12.92
C TRP A 615 -6.53 1.83 13.48
N TRP A 616 -7.33 0.86 13.02
CA TRP A 616 -7.09 -0.54 13.34
C TRP A 616 -5.91 -1.09 12.54
N GLU A 617 -5.94 -1.02 11.20
CA GLU A 617 -4.84 -1.38 10.30
C GLU A 617 -4.46 -0.18 9.40
N GLU A 618 -3.33 -0.22 8.68
CA GLU A 618 -2.92 0.85 7.74
C GLU A 618 -4.00 1.01 6.64
N ASP A 619 -4.46 2.25 6.42
CA ASP A 619 -5.64 2.62 5.60
C ASP A 619 -7.01 2.00 5.98
N ASN A 620 -7.10 1.18 7.05
CA ASN A 620 -8.36 0.57 7.50
C ASN A 620 -8.87 1.20 8.81
N LYS A 621 -9.91 2.03 8.69
CA LYS A 621 -10.55 2.67 9.85
C LYS A 621 -11.05 1.67 10.90
N GLY A 622 -11.51 0.47 10.48
CA GLY A 622 -11.90 -0.61 11.40
C GLY A 622 -12.73 -0.16 12.61
N SER A 623 -12.24 -0.47 13.81
CA SER A 623 -12.84 -0.11 15.09
C SER A 623 -12.10 1.04 15.78
N VAL A 624 -12.10 2.23 15.17
CA VAL A 624 -11.37 3.44 15.64
C VAL A 624 -11.50 3.68 17.16
N ALA A 625 -12.70 3.55 17.73
CA ALA A 625 -12.91 3.76 19.16
C ALA A 625 -12.15 2.75 20.04
N MET A 626 -12.06 1.48 19.60
CA MET A 626 -11.32 0.44 20.31
C MET A 626 -9.81 0.56 20.11
N ALA A 627 -9.37 0.85 18.89
CA ALA A 627 -7.98 1.17 18.56
C ALA A 627 -7.46 2.34 19.42
N THR A 628 -8.22 3.43 19.51
CA THR A 628 -7.79 4.66 20.21
C THR A 628 -7.67 4.47 21.72
N LYS A 629 -8.64 3.83 22.38
CA LYS A 629 -8.60 3.65 23.84
C LYS A 629 -7.48 2.72 24.29
N GLN A 630 -7.26 1.60 23.58
CA GLN A 630 -6.18 0.67 23.89
C GLN A 630 -4.81 1.30 23.60
N SER A 631 -4.67 2.03 22.49
CA SER A 631 -3.45 2.77 22.19
C SER A 631 -3.15 3.83 23.26
N LEU A 632 -4.16 4.53 23.80
CA LEU A 632 -3.94 5.51 24.87
C LEU A 632 -3.41 4.87 26.16
N VAL A 633 -3.92 3.70 26.57
CA VAL A 633 -3.35 2.98 27.73
C VAL A 633 -1.91 2.55 27.44
N ALA A 634 -1.61 2.02 26.25
CA ALA A 634 -0.25 1.67 25.87
C ALA A 634 0.72 2.88 25.83
N LEU A 635 0.26 4.05 25.38
CA LEU A 635 1.03 5.29 25.43
C LEU A 635 1.26 5.77 26.88
N SER A 636 0.28 5.58 27.77
CA SER A 636 0.44 5.83 29.21
C SER A 636 1.49 4.92 29.83
N ASP A 637 1.44 3.62 29.55
CA ASP A 637 2.42 2.64 30.02
C ASP A 637 3.83 3.00 29.54
N LEU A 638 3.99 3.37 28.27
CA LEU A 638 5.26 3.87 27.71
C LEU A 638 5.76 5.15 28.39
N LYS A 639 4.89 6.15 28.61
CA LYS A 639 5.25 7.44 29.23
C LYS A 639 5.75 7.27 30.67
N ASN A 640 5.19 6.32 31.41
CA ASN A 640 5.46 6.13 32.83
C ASN A 640 6.39 4.94 33.13
N GLN A 641 6.75 4.13 32.12
CA GLN A 641 7.55 2.90 32.22
C GLN A 641 7.02 1.90 33.27
N LYS A 642 5.71 1.93 33.54
CA LYS A 642 5.00 1.04 34.45
C LYS A 642 3.54 0.95 34.01
N SER A 643 2.92 -0.22 34.15
CA SER A 643 1.57 -0.41 33.64
C SER A 643 0.52 0.40 34.40
N THR A 644 -0.33 1.09 33.64
CA THR A 644 -1.39 1.98 34.14
C THR A 644 -2.38 1.20 35.01
N TRP A 645 -2.65 -0.07 34.69
CA TRP A 645 -3.56 -0.93 35.45
C TRP A 645 -3.11 -1.14 36.91
N HIS A 646 -1.81 -1.28 37.15
CA HIS A 646 -1.22 -1.41 38.48
C HIS A 646 -1.02 -0.04 39.14
N ARG A 647 -0.62 0.98 38.37
CA ARG A 647 -0.52 2.36 38.88
C ARG A 647 -1.83 2.86 39.48
N LEU A 648 -3.00 2.38 39.02
CA LEU A 648 -4.28 2.69 39.66
C LEU A 648 -4.34 2.23 41.12
N GLY A 649 -3.76 1.07 41.46
CA GLY A 649 -3.71 0.55 42.83
C GLY A 649 -2.80 1.37 43.76
N GLU A 650 -1.69 1.88 43.22
CA GLU A 650 -0.68 2.65 43.98
C GLU A 650 -0.96 4.16 44.07
N GLU A 651 -1.51 4.77 43.01
CA GLU A 651 -1.59 6.23 42.85
C GLU A 651 -3.03 6.77 42.98
N VAL A 652 -4.08 5.94 42.79
CA VAL A 652 -5.44 6.34 43.18
C VAL A 652 -5.57 6.16 44.69
N TYR A 653 -5.14 7.20 45.41
CA TYR A 653 -5.53 7.35 46.80
C TYR A 653 -7.04 7.23 46.92
N LEU A 654 -7.51 6.26 47.72
CA LEU A 654 -8.84 6.32 48.32
C LEU A 654 -9.00 7.73 48.88
N SER A 655 -9.90 8.53 48.29
CA SER A 655 -10.06 9.93 48.68
C SER A 655 -10.44 9.94 50.16
N SER A 656 -9.58 10.49 51.01
CA SER A 656 -9.78 10.52 52.46
C SER A 656 -10.85 11.54 52.80
N VAL A 657 -12.10 11.11 52.60
CA VAL A 657 -13.31 11.96 52.51
C VAL A 657 -13.39 12.84 53.74
N GLY A 658 -13.23 14.15 53.53
CA GLY A 658 -12.74 15.07 54.54
C GLY A 658 -13.79 16.07 55.03
N GLU A 659 -13.33 17.09 55.76
CA GLU A 659 -14.23 18.11 56.32
C GLU A 659 -14.90 18.95 55.22
N LYS A 660 -14.26 19.14 54.06
CA LYS A 660 -14.85 19.81 52.89
C LYS A 660 -16.01 19.02 52.28
N ASP A 661 -15.91 17.70 52.29
CA ASP A 661 -16.94 16.81 51.75
C ASP A 661 -18.15 16.77 52.69
N VAL A 662 -17.91 16.79 54.01
CA VAL A 662 -18.93 17.05 55.03
C VAL A 662 -19.58 18.43 54.83
N GLU A 663 -18.81 19.49 54.58
CA GLU A 663 -19.34 20.83 54.30
C GLU A 663 -20.22 20.86 53.04
N SER A 664 -19.76 20.28 51.93
CA SER A 664 -20.51 20.23 50.66
C SER A 664 -21.80 19.42 50.81
N LEU A 665 -21.70 18.20 51.37
CA LEU A 665 -22.86 17.36 51.64
C LEU A 665 -23.84 18.05 52.59
N THR A 666 -23.36 18.69 53.66
CA THR A 666 -24.22 19.46 54.57
C THR A 666 -24.94 20.58 53.82
N ALA A 667 -24.27 21.27 52.90
CA ALA A 667 -24.87 22.29 52.05
C ALA A 667 -25.89 21.72 51.04
N ASP A 668 -25.67 20.52 50.49
CA ASP A 668 -26.61 19.86 49.57
C ASP A 668 -27.85 19.31 50.28
N ILE A 669 -27.68 18.70 51.47
CA ILE A 669 -28.81 18.28 52.33
C ILE A 669 -29.69 19.49 52.67
N ASN A 670 -29.11 20.68 52.88
CA ASN A 670 -29.85 21.91 53.15
C ASN A 670 -30.61 22.48 51.93
N LYS A 671 -30.38 21.96 50.71
CA LYS A 671 -31.12 22.32 49.48
C LYS A 671 -32.31 21.40 49.23
N LEU A 672 -32.36 20.22 49.86
CA LEU A 672 -33.41 19.23 49.63
C LEU A 672 -34.81 19.80 49.97
N PRO A 673 -35.87 19.39 49.23
CA PRO A 673 -37.24 19.82 49.54
C PRO A 673 -37.66 19.42 50.96
N GLU A 674 -38.57 20.19 51.56
CA GLU A 674 -39.32 19.74 52.74
C GLU A 674 -39.94 18.36 52.46
N ILE A 675 -39.89 17.44 53.42
CA ILE A 675 -40.32 16.03 53.24
C ILE A 675 -41.71 15.89 52.60
N LYS A 676 -42.65 16.80 52.90
CA LYS A 676 -44.02 16.82 52.35
C LYS A 676 -44.14 17.33 50.90
N LYS A 677 -43.03 17.76 50.29
CA LYS A 677 -42.91 18.28 48.92
C LYS A 677 -41.97 17.41 48.06
N ILE A 678 -41.38 16.36 48.63
CA ILE A 678 -40.59 15.38 47.89
C ILE A 678 -41.53 14.62 46.92
N THR A 679 -41.05 14.46 45.68
CA THR A 679 -41.68 13.67 44.62
C THR A 679 -40.63 12.76 44.01
N PHE A 680 -41.04 11.78 43.20
CA PHE A 680 -40.14 10.86 42.52
C PHE A 680 -39.09 11.58 41.65
N ASP A 681 -39.40 12.76 41.12
CA ASP A 681 -38.48 13.62 40.36
C ASP A 681 -37.24 14.03 41.20
N ASN A 682 -37.36 14.10 42.54
CA ASN A 682 -36.25 14.43 43.45
C ASN A 682 -35.30 13.26 43.75
N LYS A 683 -35.60 12.05 43.25
CA LYS A 683 -34.82 10.84 43.55
C LYS A 683 -33.34 10.99 43.22
N GLN A 684 -32.98 11.63 42.11
CA GLN A 684 -31.58 11.79 41.70
C GLN A 684 -30.76 12.62 42.72
N GLU A 685 -31.31 13.76 43.17
CA GLU A 685 -30.63 14.65 44.13
C GLU A 685 -30.53 14.01 45.52
N ILE A 686 -31.61 13.39 45.99
CA ILE A 686 -31.66 12.68 47.27
C ILE A 686 -30.69 11.49 47.27
N MET A 687 -30.63 10.71 46.17
CA MET A 687 -29.68 9.59 46.05
C MET A 687 -28.23 10.06 45.92
N LYS A 688 -27.93 11.14 45.19
CA LYS A 688 -26.55 11.71 45.12
C LYS A 688 -26.07 12.12 46.51
N ALA A 689 -26.91 12.81 47.30
CA ALA A 689 -26.60 13.14 48.68
C ALA A 689 -26.53 11.91 49.61
N TYR A 690 -27.40 10.91 49.46
CA TYR A 690 -27.42 9.69 50.28
C TYR A 690 -26.18 8.81 50.03
N ASN A 691 -25.78 8.67 48.77
CA ASN A 691 -24.58 7.93 48.39
C ASN A 691 -23.32 8.64 48.91
N MET A 692 -23.26 9.98 48.80
CA MET A 692 -22.18 10.79 49.37
C MET A 692 -22.17 10.78 50.92
N TYR A 693 -23.31 10.58 51.58
CA TYR A 693 -23.35 10.36 53.02
C TYR A 693 -22.75 9.00 53.41
N LEU A 694 -23.00 7.95 52.62
CA LEU A 694 -22.48 6.61 52.88
C LEU A 694 -21.00 6.44 52.50
N SER A 695 -20.49 7.18 51.50
CA SER A 695 -19.07 7.15 51.13
C SER A 695 -18.16 7.75 52.19
N LEU A 696 -18.64 8.70 53.00
CA LEU A 696 -17.92 9.24 54.16
C LEU A 696 -17.55 8.13 55.17
N PRO A 697 -16.31 8.10 55.70
CA PRO A 697 -15.97 7.28 56.87
C PRO A 697 -16.82 7.65 58.09
N GLU A 698 -16.99 6.71 59.02
CA GLU A 698 -17.89 6.87 60.19
C GLU A 698 -17.61 8.15 61.00
N GLU A 699 -16.34 8.51 61.20
CA GLU A 699 -15.94 9.73 61.92
C GLU A 699 -16.37 11.04 61.22
N TYR A 700 -16.57 11.02 59.90
CA TYR A 700 -17.08 12.15 59.12
C TYR A 700 -18.60 12.09 58.96
N GLN A 701 -19.20 10.90 58.86
CA GLN A 701 -20.65 10.72 58.98
C GLN A 701 -21.21 11.26 60.30
N LEU A 702 -20.43 11.23 61.38
CA LEU A 702 -20.77 11.85 62.66
C LEU A 702 -20.75 13.39 62.62
N LYS A 703 -20.01 14.01 61.70
CA LYS A 703 -19.93 15.47 61.52
C LYS A 703 -21.08 16.05 60.65
N VAL A 704 -21.78 15.23 59.88
CA VAL A 704 -22.94 15.66 59.04
C VAL A 704 -24.15 15.96 59.93
N THR A 705 -24.18 17.16 60.51
CA THR A 705 -25.13 17.55 61.57
C THR A 705 -26.61 17.51 61.17
N ASN A 706 -26.93 17.68 59.88
CA ASN A 706 -28.30 17.70 59.36
C ASN A 706 -28.78 16.37 58.77
N LYS A 707 -28.02 15.27 58.94
CA LYS A 707 -28.28 13.96 58.30
C LYS A 707 -29.67 13.35 58.52
N SER A 708 -30.40 13.72 59.58
CA SER A 708 -31.80 13.29 59.73
C SER A 708 -32.65 13.69 58.51
N LEU A 709 -32.48 14.91 58.01
CA LEU A 709 -33.23 15.39 56.83
C LEU A 709 -32.98 14.52 55.60
N LEU A 710 -31.74 14.04 55.43
CA LEU A 710 -31.36 13.15 54.34
C LEU A 710 -31.92 11.74 54.51
N LEU A 711 -31.91 11.19 55.72
CA LEU A 711 -32.48 9.87 56.01
C LEU A 711 -34.02 9.89 55.90
N ASP A 712 -34.66 10.96 56.37
CA ASP A 712 -36.10 11.19 56.23
C ASP A 712 -36.49 11.40 54.75
N ALA A 713 -35.66 12.09 53.96
CA ALA A 713 -35.86 12.27 52.52
C ALA A 713 -35.65 10.97 51.72
N LYS A 714 -34.62 10.19 52.06
CA LYS A 714 -34.37 8.85 51.50
C LYS A 714 -35.54 7.90 51.81
N LYS A 715 -36.06 7.94 53.04
CA LYS A 715 -37.25 7.16 53.37
C LYS A 715 -38.48 7.60 52.57
N ALA A 716 -38.70 8.92 52.43
CA ALA A 716 -39.82 9.43 51.65
C ALA A 716 -39.74 9.01 50.17
N ILE A 717 -38.56 9.02 49.56
CA ILE A 717 -38.41 8.56 48.17
C ILE A 717 -38.60 7.04 48.03
N ASP A 718 -38.17 6.25 49.02
CA ASP A 718 -38.40 4.79 49.05
C ASP A 718 -39.88 4.43 49.19
N ASP A 719 -40.61 5.13 50.07
CA ASP A 719 -42.06 4.94 50.26
C ASP A 719 -42.85 5.36 49.00
N ILE A 720 -42.44 6.44 48.31
CA ILE A 720 -43.03 6.89 47.03
C ILE A 720 -42.73 5.88 45.90
N GLU A 721 -41.48 5.45 45.75
CA GLU A 721 -41.07 4.48 44.71
C GLU A 721 -41.79 3.14 44.88
N LYS A 722 -41.91 2.67 46.12
CA LYS A 722 -42.63 1.44 46.45
C LYS A 722 -44.11 1.51 46.05
N GLU A 723 -44.77 2.64 46.30
CA GLU A 723 -46.18 2.81 45.90
C GLU A 723 -46.32 2.94 44.37
N ILE A 724 -45.43 3.70 43.71
CA ILE A 724 -45.38 3.79 42.24
C ILE A 724 -45.22 2.41 41.59
N ASN A 725 -44.29 1.58 42.10
CA ASN A 725 -44.03 0.26 41.56
C ASN A 725 -45.16 -0.72 41.91
N SER A 726 -45.73 -0.68 43.12
CA SER A 726 -46.89 -1.50 43.45
C SER A 726 -48.13 -1.15 42.61
N ILE A 727 -48.35 0.12 42.26
CA ILE A 727 -49.40 0.51 41.32
C ILE A 727 -49.11 -0.07 39.93
N LYS A 728 -47.86 -0.02 39.44
CA LYS A 728 -47.48 -0.64 38.15
C LYS A 728 -47.72 -2.15 38.13
N ASP A 729 -47.31 -2.86 39.18
CA ASP A 729 -47.50 -4.31 39.30
C ASP A 729 -49.00 -4.66 39.35
N ASP A 730 -49.80 -3.87 40.08
CA ASP A 730 -51.24 -4.05 40.16
C ASP A 730 -51.93 -3.77 38.81
N ILE A 731 -51.47 -2.78 38.02
CA ILE A 731 -51.92 -2.54 36.64
C ILE A 731 -51.54 -3.72 35.73
N TRP A 732 -50.28 -4.17 35.77
CA TRP A 732 -49.76 -5.28 34.95
C TRP A 732 -50.46 -6.60 35.24
N SER A 733 -51.02 -6.77 36.45
CA SER A 733 -51.82 -7.94 36.83
C SER A 733 -53.26 -7.93 36.29
N LEU A 734 -53.74 -6.84 35.68
CA LEU A 734 -55.07 -6.79 35.06
C LEU A 734 -55.08 -7.55 33.72
N PRO A 735 -56.22 -8.13 33.31
CA PRO A 735 -56.38 -8.68 31.96
C PRO A 735 -56.11 -7.64 30.87
N GLY A 736 -55.05 -7.87 30.06
CA GLY A 736 -54.57 -6.95 29.02
C GLY A 736 -55.50 -6.76 27.80
N LYS A 737 -56.79 -7.09 27.91
CA LYS A 737 -57.84 -6.67 26.98
C LYS A 737 -59.08 -6.25 27.78
N PRO A 738 -59.70 -5.09 27.50
CA PRO A 738 -60.94 -4.68 28.16
C PRO A 738 -62.07 -5.73 28.07
N SER A 739 -62.13 -6.54 27.01
CA SER A 739 -63.11 -7.63 26.87
C SER A 739 -62.94 -8.78 27.88
N GLU A 740 -61.79 -8.88 28.54
CA GLU A 740 -61.45 -9.91 29.53
C GLU A 740 -61.68 -9.42 30.98
N ILE A 741 -62.00 -8.12 31.15
CA ILE A 741 -62.38 -7.52 32.43
C ILE A 741 -63.80 -7.96 32.81
N THR A 742 -63.91 -8.63 33.96
CA THR A 742 -65.17 -9.04 34.60
C THR A 742 -65.39 -8.31 35.93
N LEU A 743 -66.62 -8.32 36.46
CA LEU A 743 -66.97 -7.63 37.72
C LEU A 743 -66.14 -8.07 38.95
N ALA A 744 -65.51 -9.26 38.94
CA ALA A 744 -64.57 -9.68 39.99
C ALA A 744 -63.34 -8.75 40.14
N HIS A 745 -62.99 -7.97 39.10
CA HIS A 745 -61.88 -7.03 39.13
C HIS A 745 -62.28 -5.64 39.67
N LYS A 746 -63.57 -5.41 39.94
CA LYS A 746 -64.15 -4.10 40.30
C LYS A 746 -63.45 -3.44 41.49
N GLU A 747 -63.22 -4.19 42.56
CA GLU A 747 -62.55 -3.70 43.77
C GLU A 747 -61.10 -3.28 43.48
N LYS A 748 -60.33 -4.14 42.79
CA LYS A 748 -58.94 -3.85 42.43
C LYS A 748 -58.80 -2.63 41.52
N ILE A 749 -59.67 -2.50 40.52
CA ILE A 749 -59.69 -1.34 39.60
C ILE A 749 -60.04 -0.05 40.35
N LEU A 750 -61.00 -0.09 41.29
CA LEU A 750 -61.34 1.07 42.12
C LEU A 750 -60.19 1.46 43.06
N ASN A 751 -59.54 0.49 43.70
CA ASN A 751 -58.38 0.75 44.58
C ASN A 751 -57.17 1.30 43.80
N LEU A 752 -56.90 0.80 42.60
CA LEU A 752 -55.89 1.35 41.69
C LEU A 752 -56.15 2.82 41.35
N ILE A 753 -57.42 3.18 41.08
CA ILE A 753 -57.82 4.57 40.80
C ILE A 753 -57.68 5.44 42.05
N GLU A 754 -58.04 4.95 43.24
CA GLU A 754 -57.87 5.68 44.51
C GLU A 754 -56.38 5.98 44.79
N ARG A 755 -55.53 4.96 44.67
CA ARG A 755 -54.07 5.04 44.89
C ARG A 755 -53.37 5.92 43.86
N TYR A 756 -53.74 5.82 42.58
CA TYR A 756 -53.23 6.75 41.56
C TYR A 756 -53.61 8.20 41.85
N ASN A 757 -54.82 8.46 42.35
CA ASN A 757 -55.27 9.83 42.62
C ASN A 757 -54.59 10.46 43.85
N SER A 758 -54.11 9.67 44.81
CA SER A 758 -53.40 10.18 46.00
C SER A 758 -51.92 10.53 45.75
N LEU A 759 -51.31 10.03 44.66
CA LEU A 759 -49.99 10.44 44.18
C LEU A 759 -49.94 11.94 43.83
N SER A 760 -48.76 12.58 43.87
CA SER A 760 -48.62 13.95 43.37
C SER A 760 -48.71 14.02 41.84
N ASP A 761 -48.96 15.21 41.29
CA ASP A 761 -49.05 15.41 39.84
C ASP A 761 -47.68 15.30 39.13
N SER A 762 -46.57 15.14 39.86
CA SER A 762 -45.30 14.64 39.31
C SER A 762 -45.24 13.11 39.34
N ASP A 763 -45.54 12.48 40.47
CA ASP A 763 -45.48 11.02 40.64
C ASP A 763 -46.41 10.29 39.65
N LYS A 764 -47.60 10.85 39.39
CA LYS A 764 -48.55 10.38 38.38
C LYS A 764 -47.98 10.26 36.96
N LYS A 765 -46.93 11.02 36.61
CA LYS A 765 -46.25 10.95 35.30
C LYS A 765 -45.45 9.65 35.13
N HIS A 766 -45.00 9.06 36.24
CA HIS A 766 -44.17 7.87 36.27
C HIS A 766 -45.00 6.57 36.24
N ILE A 767 -46.33 6.66 36.19
CA ILE A 767 -47.27 5.53 36.03
C ILE A 767 -47.67 5.41 34.56
N GLU A 768 -47.10 4.42 33.88
CA GLU A 768 -47.51 4.04 32.52
C GLU A 768 -48.84 3.26 32.52
N TYR A 769 -49.46 3.09 31.35
CA TYR A 769 -50.67 2.29 31.11
C TYR A 769 -51.93 2.66 31.93
N TYR A 770 -51.94 3.74 32.71
CA TYR A 770 -53.12 4.14 33.52
C TYR A 770 -54.41 4.35 32.70
N ASN A 771 -54.29 4.72 31.42
CA ASN A 771 -55.44 4.79 30.49
C ASN A 771 -56.16 3.43 30.34
N GLU A 772 -55.47 2.31 30.51
CA GLU A 772 -56.04 0.96 30.45
C GLU A 772 -56.84 0.63 31.73
N VAL A 773 -56.44 1.18 32.89
CA VAL A 773 -57.24 1.13 34.13
C VAL A 773 -58.56 1.88 33.94
N MET A 774 -58.52 3.04 33.28
CA MET A 774 -59.73 3.80 32.96
C MET A 774 -60.63 3.06 31.95
N ALA A 775 -60.07 2.43 30.91
CA ALA A 775 -60.84 1.59 29.98
C ALA A 775 -61.43 0.35 30.67
N ALA A 776 -60.70 -0.27 31.61
CA ALA A 776 -61.21 -1.36 32.44
C ALA A 776 -62.36 -0.87 33.35
N LYS A 777 -62.25 0.33 33.93
CA LYS A 777 -63.32 0.98 34.71
C LYS A 777 -64.57 1.26 33.88
N GLU A 778 -64.44 1.72 32.64
CA GLU A 778 -65.59 1.89 31.72
C GLU A 778 -66.28 0.55 31.42
N GLN A 779 -65.53 -0.53 31.22
CA GLN A 779 -66.08 -1.87 31.04
C GLN A 779 -66.77 -2.37 32.32
N ILE A 780 -66.22 -2.13 33.52
CA ILE A 780 -66.88 -2.44 34.79
C ILE A 780 -68.21 -1.69 34.91
N ASP A 781 -68.25 -0.40 34.60
CA ASP A 781 -69.48 0.41 34.66
C ASP A 781 -70.53 -0.05 33.62
N LYS A 782 -70.08 -0.51 32.46
CA LYS A 782 -70.94 -1.11 31.43
C LYS A 782 -71.53 -2.44 31.91
N LEU A 783 -70.70 -3.35 32.43
CA LEU A 783 -71.14 -4.65 32.96
C LEU A 783 -72.11 -4.46 34.13
N GLN A 784 -71.85 -3.50 35.02
CA GLN A 784 -72.76 -3.17 36.11
C GLN A 784 -74.12 -2.70 35.57
N LYS A 785 -74.16 -1.75 34.63
CA LYS A 785 -75.43 -1.30 34.01
C LYS A 785 -76.19 -2.42 33.31
N GLN A 786 -75.51 -3.42 32.74
CA GLN A 786 -76.15 -4.58 32.15
C GLN A 786 -76.75 -5.51 33.22
N VAL A 787 -76.06 -5.71 34.35
CA VAL A 787 -76.58 -6.42 35.53
C VAL A 787 -77.79 -5.70 36.12
N ASP A 788 -77.65 -4.40 36.42
CA ASP A 788 -78.70 -3.55 37.01
C ASP A 788 -79.97 -3.54 36.13
N SER A 789 -79.80 -3.42 34.81
CA SER A 789 -80.91 -3.42 33.86
C SER A 789 -81.61 -4.78 33.75
N VAL A 790 -80.90 -5.90 33.89
CA VAL A 790 -81.53 -7.23 33.92
C VAL A 790 -82.30 -7.42 35.23
N ILE A 791 -81.73 -7.00 36.37
CA ILE A 791 -82.42 -7.02 37.67
C ILE A 791 -83.71 -6.19 37.61
N GLU A 792 -83.65 -4.94 37.14
CA GLU A 792 -84.83 -4.06 36.98
C GLU A 792 -85.89 -4.68 36.05
N LYS A 793 -85.48 -5.32 34.94
CA LYS A 793 -86.42 -6.00 34.03
C LYS A 793 -87.11 -7.20 34.66
N ILE A 794 -86.41 -7.96 35.52
CA ILE A 794 -86.96 -9.09 36.28
C ILE A 794 -87.93 -8.59 37.36
N ASP A 795 -87.58 -7.52 38.09
CA ASP A 795 -88.47 -6.89 39.08
C ASP A 795 -89.74 -6.29 38.45
N ASN A 796 -89.70 -5.96 37.16
CA ASN A 796 -90.84 -5.51 36.36
C ASN A 796 -91.55 -6.64 35.58
N LEU A 797 -91.41 -7.91 36.00
CA LEU A 797 -92.27 -9.01 35.55
C LEU A 797 -93.64 -8.99 36.27
N PRO A 798 -94.71 -9.57 35.69
CA PRO A 798 -95.94 -9.84 36.43
C PRO A 798 -95.67 -10.82 37.57
N GLU A 799 -96.35 -10.66 38.71
CA GLU A 799 -96.41 -11.68 39.77
C GLU A 799 -96.85 -13.03 39.18
N ASP A 800 -96.32 -14.16 39.70
CA ASP A 800 -96.59 -15.53 39.25
C ASP A 800 -98.07 -15.84 38.93
N SER A 801 -99.01 -15.29 39.72
CA SER A 801 -100.46 -15.48 39.57
C SER A 801 -101.09 -14.72 38.39
N ASN A 802 -100.36 -13.78 37.80
CA ASN A 802 -100.81 -12.86 36.75
C ASN A 802 -100.10 -13.08 35.40
N ILE A 803 -99.06 -13.93 35.35
CA ILE A 803 -98.31 -14.28 34.13
C ILE A 803 -99.23 -14.97 33.12
N LYS A 804 -99.15 -14.55 31.85
CA LYS A 804 -99.93 -15.08 30.73
C LYS A 804 -99.02 -15.44 29.56
N LEU A 805 -99.55 -16.23 28.62
CA LEU A 805 -98.81 -16.65 27.43
C LEU A 805 -98.30 -15.48 26.57
N GLN A 806 -99.02 -14.35 26.56
CA GLN A 806 -98.57 -13.10 25.92
C GLN A 806 -97.27 -12.51 26.50
N ASP A 807 -96.94 -12.81 27.76
CA ASP A 807 -95.76 -12.26 28.43
C ASP A 807 -94.50 -13.11 28.14
N LYS A 808 -94.68 -14.27 27.50
CA LYS A 808 -93.63 -15.24 27.14
C LYS A 808 -92.46 -14.59 26.41
N ASP A 809 -92.72 -13.77 25.40
CA ASP A 809 -91.66 -13.21 24.56
C ASP A 809 -90.82 -12.17 25.33
N LYS A 810 -91.42 -11.43 26.27
CA LYS A 810 -90.69 -10.56 27.22
C LYS A 810 -89.88 -11.39 28.21
N ILE A 811 -90.42 -12.49 28.73
CA ILE A 811 -89.71 -13.39 29.66
C ILE A 811 -88.51 -14.04 28.96
N ASP A 812 -88.68 -14.53 27.72
CA ASP A 812 -87.58 -15.07 26.91
C ASP A 812 -86.58 -13.99 26.50
N GLU A 813 -86.99 -12.75 26.20
CA GLU A 813 -86.07 -11.63 25.94
C GLU A 813 -85.16 -11.36 27.15
N ILE A 814 -85.73 -11.25 28.35
CA ILE A 814 -84.98 -11.02 29.60
C ILE A 814 -84.07 -12.22 29.94
N TYR A 815 -84.54 -13.45 29.71
CA TYR A 815 -83.72 -14.66 29.84
C TYR A 815 -82.56 -14.70 28.85
N ASN A 816 -82.77 -14.26 27.60
CA ASN A 816 -81.70 -14.16 26.61
C ASN A 816 -80.71 -13.05 26.98
N GLU A 817 -81.15 -11.89 27.50
CA GLU A 817 -80.24 -10.86 28.01
C GLU A 817 -79.38 -11.39 29.16
N TYR A 818 -79.99 -12.06 30.15
CA TYR A 818 -79.29 -12.74 31.24
C TYR A 818 -78.25 -13.76 30.72
N MET A 819 -78.65 -14.65 29.79
CA MET A 819 -77.77 -15.68 29.23
C MET A 819 -76.62 -15.10 28.39
N ASN A 820 -76.76 -13.86 27.87
CA ASN A 820 -75.71 -13.12 27.16
C ASN A 820 -74.77 -12.32 28.09
N LEU A 821 -75.07 -12.19 29.38
CA LEU A 821 -74.11 -11.63 30.35
C LEU A 821 -72.89 -12.56 30.49
N PRO A 822 -71.67 -12.03 30.72
CA PRO A 822 -70.53 -12.87 31.11
C PRO A 822 -70.83 -13.64 32.40
N LYS A 823 -70.32 -14.87 32.53
CA LYS A 823 -70.62 -15.78 33.67
C LYS A 823 -70.49 -15.13 35.05
N GLN A 824 -69.49 -14.27 35.25
CA GLN A 824 -69.33 -13.57 36.53
C GLN A 824 -70.44 -12.54 36.78
N SER A 825 -70.92 -11.86 35.75
CA SER A 825 -72.04 -10.91 35.84
C SER A 825 -73.38 -11.61 36.05
N GLN A 826 -73.54 -12.85 35.60
CA GLN A 826 -74.73 -13.68 35.88
C GLN A 826 -74.89 -13.97 37.39
N LEU A 827 -73.77 -14.11 38.12
CA LEU A 827 -73.77 -14.37 39.56
C LEU A 827 -74.22 -13.16 40.41
N GLU A 828 -74.20 -11.95 39.85
CA GLU A 828 -74.62 -10.73 40.53
C GLU A 828 -76.15 -10.49 40.43
N ILE A 829 -76.89 -11.33 39.69
CA ILE A 829 -78.34 -11.19 39.45
C ILE A 829 -79.12 -11.78 40.63
N THR A 830 -79.38 -10.94 41.63
CA THR A 830 -79.95 -11.33 42.93
C THR A 830 -81.38 -11.87 42.88
N ASN A 831 -82.15 -11.57 41.83
CA ASN A 831 -83.55 -11.95 41.65
C ASN A 831 -83.77 -13.04 40.58
N ILE A 832 -82.71 -13.76 40.18
CA ILE A 832 -82.75 -14.72 39.07
C ILE A 832 -83.81 -15.84 39.21
N ASP A 833 -84.11 -16.28 40.43
CA ASP A 833 -85.13 -17.30 40.69
C ASP A 833 -86.54 -16.86 40.23
N THR A 834 -86.85 -15.56 40.32
CA THR A 834 -88.12 -14.98 39.81
C THR A 834 -88.24 -15.19 38.30
N LEU A 835 -87.16 -14.93 37.55
CA LEU A 835 -87.14 -15.14 36.09
C LEU A 835 -87.27 -16.63 35.73
N MET A 836 -86.61 -17.51 36.48
CA MET A 836 -86.67 -18.96 36.26
C MET A 836 -88.07 -19.52 36.54
N ASN A 837 -88.73 -19.05 37.60
CA ASN A 837 -90.11 -19.40 37.92
C ASN A 837 -91.10 -18.86 36.87
N ALA A 838 -90.99 -17.58 36.49
CA ALA A 838 -91.80 -16.99 35.42
C ALA A 838 -91.69 -17.76 34.10
N ARG A 839 -90.47 -18.15 33.73
CA ARG A 839 -90.19 -18.95 32.53
C ARG A 839 -90.80 -20.35 32.61
N LYS A 840 -90.74 -21.01 33.78
CA LYS A 840 -91.38 -22.30 34.04
C LYS A 840 -92.91 -22.22 33.98
N ILE A 841 -93.52 -21.15 34.50
CA ILE A 841 -94.97 -20.93 34.46
C ILE A 841 -95.44 -20.78 33.01
N VAL A 842 -94.76 -19.94 32.21
CA VAL A 842 -95.19 -19.69 30.83
C VAL A 842 -94.90 -20.87 29.87
N GLU A 843 -93.87 -21.67 30.14
CA GLU A 843 -93.68 -22.99 29.49
C GLU A 843 -94.79 -23.99 29.85
N GLY A 844 -95.38 -23.89 31.05
CA GLY A 844 -96.53 -24.69 31.47
C GLY A 844 -97.80 -24.29 30.72
N LEU A 845 -98.16 -23.00 30.74
CA LEU A 845 -99.32 -22.45 30.01
C LEU A 845 -99.28 -22.80 28.51
N LYS A 846 -98.09 -22.81 27.89
CA LYS A 846 -97.93 -23.22 26.49
C LYS A 846 -98.26 -24.71 26.26
N LYS A 847 -97.93 -25.59 27.19
CA LYS A 847 -98.26 -27.03 27.09
C LYS A 847 -99.75 -27.25 27.22
N GLU A 848 -100.41 -26.55 28.15
CA GLU A 848 -101.86 -26.57 28.28
C GLU A 848 -102.55 -26.07 27.00
N GLU A 849 -102.10 -24.97 26.39
CA GLU A 849 -102.62 -24.52 25.09
C GLU A 849 -102.38 -25.54 23.97
N THR A 850 -101.20 -26.17 23.93
CA THR A 850 -100.86 -27.20 22.92
C THR A 850 -101.75 -28.44 23.08
N GLN A 851 -101.97 -28.92 24.31
CA GLN A 851 -102.87 -30.05 24.58
C GLN A 851 -104.33 -29.71 24.23
N ASN A 852 -104.82 -28.52 24.56
CA ASN A 852 -106.15 -28.07 24.13
C ASN A 852 -106.28 -28.00 22.60
N HIS A 853 -105.19 -27.69 21.87
CA HIS A 853 -105.17 -27.72 20.41
C HIS A 853 -105.04 -29.13 19.81
N GLU A 854 -104.42 -30.09 20.50
CA GLU A 854 -104.42 -31.51 20.10
C GLU A 854 -105.78 -32.16 20.38
N GLU A 855 -106.42 -31.88 21.52
CA GLU A 855 -107.79 -32.30 21.83
C GLU A 855 -108.83 -31.72 20.86
N GLN A 856 -108.58 -30.52 20.28
CA GLN A 856 -109.44 -29.95 19.22
C GLN A 856 -109.18 -30.48 17.80
N ASN A 857 -108.13 -31.29 17.57
CA ASN A 857 -107.85 -31.88 16.25
C ASN A 857 -108.00 -33.41 16.22
N ASN A 858 -107.92 -34.10 17.37
CA ASN A 858 -107.96 -35.56 17.45
C ASN A 858 -109.27 -36.13 18.05
N GLU A 859 -110.40 -35.43 17.92
CA GLU A 859 -111.72 -36.10 17.92
C GLU A 859 -112.00 -36.84 16.59
N ASP A 860 -111.12 -36.71 15.58
CA ASP A 860 -111.05 -37.58 14.40
C ASP A 860 -109.86 -38.57 14.47
N GLU A 861 -110.08 -39.80 13.98
CA GLU A 861 -109.10 -40.88 13.70
C GLU A 861 -108.42 -41.66 14.86
N ASP A 862 -109.27 -42.21 15.72
CA ASP A 862 -109.18 -43.56 16.32
C ASP A 862 -108.53 -44.66 15.41
N LYS A 863 -107.34 -45.21 15.78
CA LYS A 863 -107.06 -46.68 15.94
C LYS A 863 -105.64 -47.13 16.34
N ASP A 864 -105.60 -48.30 17.02
CA ASP A 864 -104.50 -49.28 17.25
C ASP A 864 -103.18 -48.79 17.91
N ASN A 865 -102.87 -49.12 19.20
CA ASN A 865 -102.38 -50.40 19.77
C ASN A 865 -100.84 -50.62 19.61
N THR A 866 -100.04 -51.11 20.59
CA THR A 866 -100.31 -51.69 21.94
C THR A 866 -99.03 -51.76 22.84
N ALA A 867 -99.21 -51.87 24.17
CA ALA A 867 -98.43 -52.70 25.12
C ALA A 867 -96.97 -52.31 25.54
N ILE A 868 -96.38 -52.66 26.72
CA ILE A 868 -96.84 -53.24 28.03
C ILE A 868 -95.70 -53.07 29.11
N ASP A 869 -96.06 -52.97 30.41
CA ASP A 869 -95.31 -53.27 31.68
C ASP A 869 -93.85 -52.78 31.96
N ASN A 870 -93.31 -52.76 33.20
CA ASN A 870 -93.79 -52.47 34.57
C ASN A 870 -92.59 -52.51 35.57
N ASN A 871 -92.64 -51.75 36.68
CA ASN A 871 -92.01 -52.01 38.02
C ASN A 871 -90.44 -52.09 38.12
N ASP A 872 -89.75 -51.93 39.27
CA ASP A 872 -90.09 -51.49 40.64
C ASP A 872 -88.84 -51.00 41.45
N ASP A 873 -89.09 -50.35 42.60
CA ASP A 873 -88.31 -50.25 43.86
C ASP A 873 -86.79 -49.85 43.96
N ASN A 874 -86.55 -48.62 44.46
CA ASN A 874 -86.16 -48.29 45.86
C ASN A 874 -84.75 -48.60 46.49
N SER A 875 -84.08 -47.52 46.92
CA SER A 875 -83.25 -47.34 48.15
C SER A 875 -81.69 -47.50 48.21
N ASN A 876 -81.07 -46.47 48.82
CA ASN A 876 -80.00 -46.44 49.84
C ASN A 876 -78.46 -46.58 49.57
N SER A 877 -77.72 -45.56 50.05
CA SER A 877 -76.39 -45.54 50.72
C SER A 877 -75.06 -46.09 50.11
N SER A 878 -74.01 -45.27 50.26
CA SER A 878 -72.53 -45.43 50.09
C SER A 878 -71.88 -46.63 50.85
N PRO A 879 -70.59 -47.06 50.62
CA PRO A 879 -69.39 -46.24 50.27
C PRO A 879 -68.29 -46.88 49.36
N LYS A 880 -67.05 -46.33 49.45
CA LYS A 880 -65.74 -46.56 48.75
C LYS A 880 -65.30 -48.04 48.57
N THR A 881 -64.28 -48.44 47.75
CA THR A 881 -62.93 -47.85 47.44
C THR A 881 -62.24 -48.55 46.22
N GLU A 882 -61.24 -47.90 45.58
CA GLU A 882 -59.90 -48.36 45.05
C GLU A 882 -59.66 -49.79 44.45
N ASP A 883 -58.73 -50.09 43.52
CA ASP A 883 -57.76 -49.35 42.65
C ASP A 883 -57.10 -50.31 41.57
N GLN A 884 -56.30 -49.78 40.62
CA GLN A 884 -55.34 -50.41 39.66
C GLN A 884 -55.92 -51.11 38.40
N GLY A 885 -55.44 -50.92 37.15
CA GLY A 885 -54.35 -50.09 36.55
C GLY A 885 -54.40 -50.18 35.00
N ILE A 886 -53.35 -50.04 34.14
CA ILE A 886 -51.91 -49.75 34.30
C ILE A 886 -51.21 -49.46 32.91
N ILE A 887 -50.06 -48.75 32.88
CA ILE A 887 -48.99 -48.69 31.82
C ILE A 887 -49.16 -47.84 30.52
N ILE A 888 -47.99 -47.43 29.95
CA ILE A 888 -47.69 -46.36 28.95
C ILE A 888 -46.74 -46.90 27.82
N PRO A 889 -46.24 -46.11 26.83
CA PRO A 889 -44.93 -45.42 26.99
C PRO A 889 -44.78 -43.98 26.38
N ILE A 890 -44.08 -43.00 27.02
CA ILE A 890 -42.65 -42.53 26.90
C ILE A 890 -42.20 -42.22 25.43
N ILE A 891 -41.57 -41.09 24.98
CA ILE A 891 -40.31 -40.34 25.29
C ILE A 891 -40.41 -38.93 24.60
N LEU A 892 -40.19 -37.73 25.22
CA LEU A 892 -38.96 -36.91 25.46
C LEU A 892 -38.00 -36.77 24.23
N PHE A 893 -37.18 -35.74 23.95
CA PHE A 893 -36.57 -34.58 24.65
C PHE A 893 -36.22 -33.49 23.58
N LEU A 894 -35.78 -32.27 23.94
CA LEU A 894 -35.15 -31.29 22.99
C LEU A 894 -34.04 -30.44 23.65
N ILE A 895 -32.95 -30.17 22.91
CA ILE A 895 -31.76 -29.38 23.33
C ILE A 895 -31.17 -28.59 22.12
N SER A 896 -30.45 -27.50 22.40
CA SER A 896 -29.46 -26.76 21.57
C SER A 896 -29.87 -26.01 20.29
N SER A 897 -29.84 -24.67 20.41
CA SER A 897 -28.86 -23.74 19.79
C SER A 897 -28.59 -23.67 18.27
N PHE A 898 -28.69 -22.43 17.76
CA PHE A 898 -27.88 -21.75 16.71
C PHE A 898 -27.90 -22.30 15.25
N THR A 899 -27.76 -21.51 14.16
CA THR A 899 -27.96 -20.07 13.80
C THR A 899 -27.84 -19.98 12.24
N VAL A 900 -27.98 -18.78 11.64
CA VAL A 900 -27.32 -18.31 10.37
C VAL A 900 -28.21 -18.08 9.10
N LEU A 901 -27.93 -16.94 8.44
CA LEU A 901 -28.21 -16.50 7.05
C LEU A 901 -29.63 -16.11 6.55
N PHE A 902 -29.82 -14.78 6.44
CA PHE A 902 -30.25 -14.02 5.24
C PHE A 902 -31.55 -14.38 4.47
N LEU A 903 -32.46 -13.39 4.40
CA LEU A 903 -32.58 -12.52 3.21
C LEU A 903 -33.44 -11.27 3.51
N SER A 904 -33.02 -10.09 3.04
CA SER A 904 -33.73 -8.83 3.31
C SER A 904 -34.84 -8.51 2.30
N ARG A 905 -35.90 -7.83 2.77
CA ARG A 905 -37.06 -7.46 1.95
C ARG A 905 -36.73 -6.33 0.96
N LYS A 906 -36.84 -6.61 -0.35
CA LYS A 906 -37.23 -5.59 -1.33
C LYS A 906 -38.75 -5.55 -1.46
N ARG A 907 -39.37 -4.39 -1.23
CA ARG A 907 -40.68 -4.05 -1.82
C ARG A 907 -40.78 -2.55 -2.07
N LYS A 908 -40.64 -2.15 -3.33
CA LYS A 908 -41.34 -0.97 -3.87
C LYS A 908 -42.75 -1.40 -4.22
N ILE A 909 -43.76 -0.60 -3.85
CA ILE A 909 -44.97 -0.41 -4.65
C ILE A 909 -45.29 1.08 -4.57
N ASN A 910 -45.46 1.69 -5.75
CA ASN A 910 -45.91 3.06 -6.04
C ASN A 910 -45.25 4.18 -5.21
#